data_AF-A0A3E2TAT9-F1
#
_entry.id   AF-A0A3E2TAT9-F1
#
_cell.length_a   1.000
_cell.length_b   1.000
_cell.length_c   1.000
_cell.angle_alpha   90.00
_cell.angle_beta   90.00
_cell.angle_gamma   90.00
#
_symmetry.space_group_name_H-M   'P 1'
#
loop_
_entity.id
_entity.type
_entity.pdbx_description
1 polymer ?
#
loop_
_entity_poly.entity_id
_entity_poly.type
_entity_poly.pdbx_seq_one_letter_code
_entity_poly.pdbx_strand_id
1 'polypeptide(L)'
;MKKRLISLLLAFSMMLTFLPAGAVSAFAEENTIDPEKGVLLKSGDTINDKFIGEHDGATTYQMRDNYASGVTISASEKVTINITGNIDYKGTLFNVSDSGNVTVENDKNYTVKGGARVVSLVQGTITVNGGTYYGSGTETFLNFRYNKGVMWLNDINVIASRDNAVNNQGGEVHIKGGTYTSNSSPVIYNQTWDRDAGAAELVGIMTLTDVTVESTSSGTGTGVGNSGNLTITGGKVTAPGPALNTYSKGETTVESGDFSSTGDCAVRVYEKLYLKGGTFTAPNGSAIQSRDDSAYTEISGGTIKDSKVGVEVVKGSVDLKKTTFQGNDIDIYLQKDQVITIESSFKNAATIDCADPKDGRQLTTSTTGTDYQKDLDLTSANEGYLVGYKTEGGKEYRCLSKKVGVTISGLKGEIKAEDQAEFTVTLTHENSPGTGILTFGDKNGEIEYKDKTGAYQPMPNDGLPIDLASDKNDYVFHITPKNAGDQKLTAAVVRDDVKLGTADKDYTVAGRVHTTVTIEGLEDAVIKEGESKDFTVKVDPKDDTGKGKIDFGGKNGEVQYKDGDDWKDMPADGLEIDLDDGAKDYEFRITPKVTGKQTLTAAVKQDKNELARDEKDFVVSEMPILTLKDGVITSVTVPGKNGADPEDITEIVKKNANEDGSFNVPEGATVSVAFDKDAFADSGLKFGHWDITGLDDPNAYQDKESFAFEMPAKAVTLKAMTQDASIEDDEPDIVGPIVIGTTVVVGGAVLGYQAYSLGAEFAGKLMALPYFPSNRSALAMMLWEDAGKPMPESELLYPDVGQEERDMDLQHAARWAMENELIPDLNDEGTAPEEMKFYPDNAVSKIDVLEAWQKAQELKQNA
;
A
#
# COMPACT_ATOMS: atom_id res chain seq x y z
N MET A 1 -1.58 -32.85 49.92
CA MET A 1 -2.43 -34.06 49.77
C MET A 1 -3.32 -34.23 51.00
N LYS A 2 -4.56 -33.69 50.98
CA LYS A 2 -5.63 -33.93 51.98
C LYS A 2 -6.98 -33.32 51.57
N LYS A 3 -7.02 -32.43 50.55
CA LYS A 3 -8.25 -31.75 50.09
C LYS A 3 -8.98 -32.41 48.91
N ARG A 4 -8.41 -33.43 48.25
CA ARG A 4 -9.05 -34.12 47.09
C ARG A 4 -9.83 -35.40 47.44
N LEU A 5 -9.71 -35.92 48.67
CA LEU A 5 -10.43 -37.12 49.10
C LEU A 5 -11.87 -36.81 49.60
N ILE A 6 -12.14 -35.57 50.03
CA ILE A 6 -13.45 -35.17 50.56
C ILE A 6 -14.47 -34.92 49.44
N SER A 7 -14.03 -34.50 48.25
CA SER A 7 -14.93 -34.24 47.12
C SER A 7 -15.49 -35.52 46.49
N LEU A 8 -14.77 -36.64 46.57
CA LEU A 8 -15.22 -37.95 46.08
C LEU A 8 -16.27 -38.57 47.02
N LEU A 9 -16.13 -38.39 48.34
CA LEU A 9 -17.11 -38.84 49.33
C LEU A 9 -18.41 -38.01 49.28
N LEU A 10 -18.30 -36.71 48.97
CA LEU A 10 -19.47 -35.83 48.87
C LEU A 10 -20.32 -36.15 47.63
N ALA A 11 -19.69 -36.47 46.49
CA ALA A 11 -20.38 -36.92 45.28
C ALA A 11 -21.11 -38.27 45.47
N PHE A 12 -20.53 -39.18 46.27
CA PHE A 12 -21.18 -40.45 46.62
C PHE A 12 -22.37 -40.27 47.59
N SER A 13 -22.42 -39.18 48.37
CA SER A 13 -23.49 -38.89 49.32
C SER A 13 -24.74 -38.23 48.71
N MET A 14 -24.60 -37.54 47.58
CA MET A 14 -25.72 -36.84 46.92
C MET A 14 -26.49 -37.71 45.91
N MET A 15 -25.97 -38.88 45.54
CA MET A 15 -26.69 -39.84 44.68
C MET A 15 -27.70 -40.71 45.46
N LEU A 16 -27.69 -40.65 46.80
CA LEU A 16 -28.50 -41.52 47.67
C LEU A 16 -29.77 -40.86 48.27
N THR A 17 -30.17 -39.67 47.85
CA THR A 17 -31.25 -38.90 48.52
C THR A 17 -32.43 -38.44 47.66
N PHE A 18 -32.61 -38.96 46.43
CA PHE A 18 -33.82 -38.69 45.62
C PHE A 18 -34.61 -39.97 45.26
N LEU A 19 -34.97 -40.76 46.26
CA LEU A 19 -36.10 -41.68 46.14
C LEU A 19 -37.36 -40.98 46.66
N PRO A 20 -38.43 -40.83 45.85
CA PRO A 20 -39.74 -40.42 46.36
C PRO A 20 -40.24 -41.47 47.34
N ALA A 21 -40.58 -41.04 48.56
CA ALA A 21 -41.28 -41.85 49.55
C ALA A 21 -42.69 -42.17 49.04
N GLY A 22 -42.84 -43.29 48.32
CA GLY A 22 -44.12 -43.70 47.74
C GLY A 22 -44.25 -45.18 47.33
N ALA A 23 -43.29 -46.05 47.65
CA ALA A 23 -43.30 -47.45 47.22
C ALA A 23 -43.10 -48.44 48.39
N VAL A 24 -44.01 -48.42 49.38
CA VAL A 24 -44.11 -49.49 50.38
C VAL A 24 -45.09 -50.60 49.92
N SER A 25 -45.59 -50.51 48.68
CA SER A 25 -46.48 -51.51 48.06
C SER A 25 -45.84 -52.32 46.91
N ALA A 26 -44.58 -52.08 46.55
CA ALA A 26 -43.92 -52.75 45.41
C ALA A 26 -43.04 -53.95 45.80
N PHE A 27 -42.97 -54.33 47.07
CA PHE A 27 -42.12 -55.42 47.56
C PHE A 27 -42.73 -56.83 47.39
N ALA A 28 -43.90 -56.96 46.75
CA ALA A 28 -44.61 -58.23 46.62
C ALA A 28 -44.72 -58.77 45.19
N GLU A 29 -44.24 -58.05 44.17
CA GLU A 29 -44.40 -58.44 42.75
C GLU A 29 -43.08 -58.88 42.08
N GLU A 30 -41.94 -58.86 42.79
CA GLU A 30 -40.62 -59.17 42.20
C GLU A 30 -40.26 -60.68 42.20
N ASN A 31 -41.16 -61.60 42.60
CA ASN A 31 -40.86 -63.04 42.71
C ASN A 31 -41.67 -63.96 41.80
N THR A 32 -42.53 -63.42 40.92
CA THR A 32 -43.22 -64.21 39.91
C THR A 32 -42.41 -64.28 38.62
N ILE A 33 -42.20 -65.51 38.11
CA ILE A 33 -41.62 -65.76 36.79
C ILE A 33 -42.53 -65.09 35.76
N ASP A 34 -42.00 -64.19 34.96
CA ASP A 34 -42.74 -63.56 33.88
C ASP A 34 -42.75 -64.53 32.67
N PRO A 35 -43.90 -65.15 32.33
CA PRO A 35 -43.96 -66.11 31.23
C PRO A 35 -43.68 -65.45 29.87
N GLU A 36 -43.87 -64.14 29.72
CA GLU A 36 -43.54 -63.40 28.50
C GLU A 36 -42.03 -63.21 28.31
N LYS A 37 -41.24 -63.40 29.38
CA LYS A 37 -39.77 -63.30 29.36
C LYS A 37 -39.07 -64.63 29.13
N GLY A 38 -39.81 -65.72 28.92
CA GLY A 38 -39.29 -67.03 28.51
C GLY A 38 -38.98 -67.98 29.66
N VAL A 39 -38.32 -69.10 29.34
CA VAL A 39 -38.04 -70.17 30.32
C VAL A 39 -36.91 -69.73 31.28
N LEU A 40 -37.12 -69.91 32.60
CA LEU A 40 -36.12 -69.54 33.62
C LEU A 40 -34.94 -70.52 33.62
N LEU A 41 -33.75 -70.02 33.29
CA LEU A 41 -32.49 -70.79 33.28
C LEU A 41 -32.00 -71.09 34.69
N LYS A 42 -31.35 -72.24 34.85
CA LYS A 42 -30.68 -72.69 36.07
C LYS A 42 -29.16 -72.61 35.93
N SER A 43 -28.49 -72.59 37.08
CA SER A 43 -27.03 -72.58 37.17
C SER A 43 -26.43 -73.79 36.46
N GLY A 44 -25.60 -73.56 35.44
CA GLY A 44 -24.92 -74.60 34.68
C GLY A 44 -25.67 -75.13 33.45
N ASP A 45 -26.83 -74.55 33.09
CA ASP A 45 -27.58 -75.01 31.92
C ASP A 45 -26.77 -74.93 30.62
N THR A 46 -27.03 -75.89 29.71
CA THR A 46 -26.41 -75.95 28.38
C THR A 46 -27.51 -75.87 27.31
N ILE A 47 -27.62 -74.70 26.67
CA ILE A 47 -28.60 -74.41 25.63
C ILE A 47 -28.03 -74.88 24.28
N ASN A 48 -28.35 -76.11 23.89
CA ASN A 48 -28.08 -76.68 22.57
C ASN A 48 -29.40 -77.12 21.90
N ASP A 49 -29.35 -77.60 20.66
CA ASP A 49 -30.58 -77.98 19.92
C ASP A 49 -31.40 -79.05 20.64
N LYS A 50 -30.72 -79.95 21.38
CA LYS A 50 -31.39 -80.94 22.22
C LYS A 50 -32.12 -80.29 23.39
N PHE A 51 -31.49 -79.36 24.09
CA PHE A 51 -32.11 -78.60 25.18
C PHE A 51 -33.33 -77.81 24.68
N ILE A 52 -33.24 -77.16 23.52
CA ILE A 52 -34.38 -76.47 22.89
C ILE A 52 -35.53 -77.45 22.65
N GLY A 53 -35.26 -78.63 22.09
CA GLY A 53 -36.28 -79.67 21.87
C GLY A 53 -36.89 -80.23 23.16
N GLU A 54 -36.11 -80.36 24.24
CA GLU A 54 -36.58 -80.77 25.57
C GLU A 54 -37.41 -79.69 26.28
N HIS A 55 -37.34 -78.44 25.81
CA HIS A 55 -38.08 -77.28 26.30
C HIS A 55 -39.13 -76.78 25.29
N ASP A 56 -39.83 -77.72 24.63
CA ASP A 56 -40.94 -77.43 23.69
C ASP A 56 -40.57 -76.45 22.56
N GLY A 57 -39.31 -76.43 22.14
CA GLY A 57 -38.82 -75.53 21.09
C GLY A 57 -38.55 -74.09 21.57
N ALA A 58 -38.43 -73.86 22.87
CA ALA A 58 -38.18 -72.52 23.40
C ALA A 58 -36.86 -71.91 22.91
N THR A 59 -36.92 -70.67 22.43
CA THR A 59 -35.76 -69.87 22.01
C THR A 59 -35.57 -68.60 22.83
N THR A 60 -36.48 -68.35 23.78
CA THR A 60 -36.45 -67.19 24.69
C THR A 60 -36.40 -67.67 26.13
N TYR A 61 -35.47 -67.12 26.89
CA TYR A 61 -35.12 -67.52 28.23
C TYR A 61 -34.99 -66.29 29.15
N GLN A 62 -35.05 -66.51 30.46
CA GLN A 62 -34.79 -65.47 31.46
C GLN A 62 -33.79 -65.91 32.54
N MET A 63 -33.06 -64.94 33.10
CA MET A 63 -32.06 -65.13 34.14
C MET A 63 -32.20 -64.11 35.28
N ARG A 64 -32.01 -64.57 36.51
CA ARG A 64 -32.01 -63.77 37.74
C ARG A 64 -31.33 -64.53 38.89
N ASP A 65 -30.94 -63.83 39.94
CA ASP A 65 -30.37 -64.40 41.17
C ASP A 65 -28.97 -65.04 40.94
N ASN A 66 -28.67 -66.14 41.64
CA ASN A 66 -27.31 -66.66 41.77
C ASN A 66 -26.99 -67.81 40.78
N TYR A 67 -25.84 -67.72 40.10
CA TYR A 67 -25.31 -68.73 39.18
C TYR A 67 -23.95 -69.25 39.67
N ALA A 68 -23.93 -70.43 40.30
CA ALA A 68 -22.68 -71.09 40.74
C ALA A 68 -21.81 -71.56 39.57
N SER A 69 -22.43 -71.77 38.42
CA SER A 69 -21.82 -71.92 37.10
C SER A 69 -22.67 -71.16 36.09
N GLY A 70 -22.05 -70.45 35.16
CA GLY A 70 -22.78 -69.83 34.05
C GLY A 70 -23.34 -70.86 33.07
N VAL A 71 -23.94 -70.34 32.01
CA VAL A 71 -24.59 -71.11 30.96
C VAL A 71 -23.68 -71.30 29.75
N THR A 72 -23.81 -72.46 29.11
CA THR A 72 -23.15 -72.76 27.83
C THR A 72 -24.17 -72.70 26.72
N ILE A 73 -23.86 -72.01 25.64
CA ILE A 73 -24.77 -71.78 24.52
C ILE A 73 -24.11 -72.32 23.26
N SER A 74 -24.72 -73.34 22.70
CA SER A 74 -24.26 -74.03 21.50
C SER A 74 -25.41 -74.51 20.59
N ALA A 75 -26.53 -73.77 20.57
CA ALA A 75 -27.72 -74.08 19.78
C ALA A 75 -27.64 -73.45 18.39
N SER A 76 -27.96 -74.19 17.32
CA SER A 76 -27.95 -73.65 15.95
C SER A 76 -29.04 -72.60 15.68
N GLU A 77 -30.10 -72.59 16.48
CA GLU A 77 -31.19 -71.61 16.46
C GLU A 77 -30.84 -70.29 17.18
N LYS A 78 -31.54 -69.20 16.86
CA LYS A 78 -31.41 -67.91 17.57
C LYS A 78 -31.85 -68.08 19.02
N VAL A 79 -31.07 -67.57 19.98
CA VAL A 79 -31.39 -67.61 21.42
C VAL A 79 -31.50 -66.20 21.98
N THR A 80 -32.57 -65.91 22.72
CA THR A 80 -32.75 -64.64 23.46
C THR A 80 -32.76 -64.90 24.97
N ILE A 81 -31.99 -64.13 25.73
CA ILE A 81 -31.87 -64.23 27.19
C ILE A 81 -32.22 -62.87 27.82
N ASN A 82 -33.30 -62.82 28.58
CA ASN A 82 -33.73 -61.64 29.31
C ASN A 82 -33.17 -61.67 30.74
N ILE A 83 -32.37 -60.67 31.12
CA ILE A 83 -31.98 -60.48 32.52
C ILE A 83 -33.14 -59.78 33.22
N THR A 84 -33.82 -60.50 34.13
CA THR A 84 -35.03 -60.04 34.83
C THR A 84 -34.79 -59.73 36.31
N GLY A 85 -33.54 -59.81 36.77
CA GLY A 85 -33.13 -59.48 38.13
C GLY A 85 -31.61 -59.33 38.24
N ASN A 86 -31.11 -58.87 39.39
CA ASN A 86 -29.67 -58.82 39.65
C ASN A 86 -29.06 -60.23 39.61
N ILE A 87 -27.84 -60.34 39.08
CA ILE A 87 -27.12 -61.61 38.93
C ILE A 87 -25.83 -61.59 39.75
N ASP A 88 -25.65 -62.61 40.59
CA ASP A 88 -24.34 -62.98 41.16
C ASP A 88 -23.88 -64.29 40.51
N TYR A 89 -22.70 -64.32 39.89
CA TYR A 89 -22.22 -65.49 39.18
C TYR A 89 -20.78 -65.87 39.55
N LYS A 90 -20.39 -67.12 39.28
CA LYS A 90 -18.99 -67.60 39.38
C LYS A 90 -18.48 -68.05 38.03
N GLY A 91 -17.16 -67.93 37.82
CA GLY A 91 -16.51 -68.35 36.57
C GLY A 91 -16.89 -67.45 35.39
N THR A 92 -17.35 -68.05 34.29
CA THR A 92 -17.88 -67.32 33.12
C THR A 92 -19.41 -67.40 33.13
N LEU A 93 -20.12 -66.28 32.91
CA LEU A 93 -21.58 -66.28 32.85
C LEU A 93 -22.12 -66.86 31.54
N PHE A 94 -21.59 -66.43 30.40
CA PHE A 94 -21.97 -66.89 29.06
C PHE A 94 -20.76 -67.48 28.33
N ASN A 95 -20.77 -68.79 28.09
CA ASN A 95 -19.84 -69.44 27.17
C ASN A 95 -20.56 -69.71 25.85
N VAL A 96 -20.15 -69.05 24.78
CA VAL A 96 -20.77 -69.18 23.45
C VAL A 96 -19.78 -69.89 22.54
N SER A 97 -20.09 -71.13 22.15
CA SER A 97 -19.13 -71.99 21.46
C SER A 97 -19.54 -72.43 20.06
N ASP A 98 -20.82 -72.40 19.72
CA ASP A 98 -21.34 -72.66 18.37
C ASP A 98 -22.85 -72.41 18.33
N SER A 99 -23.33 -71.23 17.97
CA SER A 99 -24.77 -71.01 18.04
C SER A 99 -25.33 -69.97 17.09
N GLY A 100 -26.56 -70.21 16.63
CA GLY A 100 -27.46 -69.21 16.11
C GLY A 100 -27.47 -68.00 17.04
N ASN A 101 -27.49 -66.83 16.41
CA ASN A 101 -27.31 -65.52 17.04
C ASN A 101 -27.89 -65.43 18.47
N VAL A 102 -27.04 -65.11 19.46
CA VAL A 102 -27.44 -64.95 20.87
C VAL A 102 -27.73 -63.48 21.15
N THR A 103 -28.87 -63.18 21.75
CA THR A 103 -29.22 -61.83 22.22
C THR A 103 -29.42 -61.85 23.73
N VAL A 104 -28.76 -60.96 24.45
CA VAL A 104 -28.90 -60.76 25.89
C VAL A 104 -29.48 -59.37 26.13
N GLU A 105 -30.65 -59.32 26.75
CA GLU A 105 -31.39 -58.07 27.03
C GLU A 105 -31.32 -57.75 28.53
N ASN A 106 -30.81 -56.56 28.87
CA ASN A 106 -30.76 -56.04 30.24
C ASN A 106 -31.26 -54.57 30.29
N ASP A 107 -32.43 -54.34 29.70
CA ASP A 107 -33.02 -53.01 29.53
C ASP A 107 -33.29 -52.26 30.85
N LYS A 108 -33.55 -53.00 31.93
CA LYS A 108 -33.79 -52.44 33.28
C LYS A 108 -32.48 -52.11 34.03
N ASN A 109 -31.33 -52.28 33.39
CA ASN A 109 -30.02 -51.97 33.93
C ASN A 109 -29.68 -52.75 35.23
N TYR A 110 -30.08 -54.02 35.30
CA TYR A 110 -29.74 -54.89 36.42
C TYR A 110 -28.24 -55.08 36.55
N THR A 111 -27.77 -55.22 37.79
CA THR A 111 -26.35 -55.44 38.09
C THR A 111 -25.99 -56.92 37.90
N VAL A 112 -24.95 -57.17 37.10
CA VAL A 112 -24.37 -58.50 36.88
C VAL A 112 -22.94 -58.50 37.43
N LYS A 113 -22.69 -59.25 38.50
CA LYS A 113 -21.40 -59.24 39.22
C LYS A 113 -20.99 -60.62 39.74
N GLY A 114 -19.74 -60.76 40.16
CA GLY A 114 -19.26 -61.91 40.93
C GLY A 114 -18.13 -62.68 40.25
N GLY A 115 -18.30 -63.07 38.98
CA GLY A 115 -17.40 -64.02 38.35
C GLY A 115 -16.19 -63.40 37.65
N ALA A 116 -15.45 -64.27 36.95
CA ALA A 116 -14.23 -63.92 36.25
C ALA A 116 -14.50 -63.23 34.90
N ARG A 117 -15.47 -63.74 34.12
CA ARG A 117 -15.88 -63.22 32.79
C ARG A 117 -17.38 -63.16 32.62
N VAL A 118 -17.93 -62.15 31.98
CA VAL A 118 -19.35 -62.15 31.59
C VAL A 118 -19.52 -62.96 30.30
N VAL A 119 -18.73 -62.68 29.27
CA VAL A 119 -18.80 -63.38 27.98
C VAL A 119 -17.45 -63.98 27.62
N SER A 120 -17.47 -65.26 27.25
CA SER A 120 -16.40 -65.92 26.50
C SER A 120 -16.98 -66.41 25.18
N LEU A 121 -16.74 -65.67 24.10
CA LEU A 121 -17.19 -66.00 22.75
C LEU A 121 -16.06 -66.74 22.02
N VAL A 122 -16.29 -67.99 21.63
CA VAL A 122 -15.34 -68.76 20.81
C VAL A 122 -15.74 -68.72 19.34
N GLN A 123 -17.04 -68.84 19.05
CA GLN A 123 -17.62 -68.84 17.71
C GLN A 123 -19.07 -68.35 17.75
N GLY A 124 -19.56 -67.83 16.62
CA GLY A 124 -20.93 -67.36 16.47
C GLY A 124 -21.07 -65.87 16.75
N THR A 125 -22.31 -65.44 17.02
CA THR A 125 -22.64 -64.04 17.29
C THR A 125 -23.31 -63.90 18.64
N ILE A 126 -22.89 -62.92 19.44
CA ILE A 126 -23.60 -62.48 20.64
C ILE A 126 -23.82 -60.97 20.61
N THR A 127 -25.03 -60.55 20.97
CA THR A 127 -25.43 -59.16 21.16
C THR A 127 -25.84 -58.98 22.62
N VAL A 128 -25.29 -57.97 23.29
CA VAL A 128 -25.62 -57.62 24.68
C VAL A 128 -26.10 -56.18 24.72
N ASN A 129 -27.33 -55.96 25.17
CA ASN A 129 -27.99 -54.66 25.20
C ASN A 129 -28.26 -54.23 26.64
N GLY A 130 -27.83 -53.02 26.98
CA GLY A 130 -28.04 -52.43 28.30
C GLY A 130 -27.37 -53.20 29.45
N GLY A 131 -27.39 -52.64 30.64
CA GLY A 131 -26.89 -53.30 31.85
C GLY A 131 -25.60 -52.75 32.40
N THR A 132 -25.34 -53.11 33.67
CA THR A 132 -24.06 -52.84 34.34
C THR A 132 -23.39 -54.17 34.70
N TYR A 133 -22.19 -54.37 34.20
CA TYR A 133 -21.43 -55.62 34.25
C TYR A 133 -20.11 -55.41 34.99
N TYR A 134 -19.85 -56.25 35.99
CA TYR A 134 -18.64 -56.19 36.80
C TYR A 134 -17.71 -57.37 36.52
N GLY A 135 -16.47 -57.09 36.17
CA GLY A 135 -15.41 -58.08 35.99
C GLY A 135 -14.40 -58.08 37.14
N SER A 136 -14.08 -59.26 37.68
CA SER A 136 -13.24 -59.37 38.90
C SER A 136 -11.95 -60.19 38.76
N GLY A 137 -11.76 -60.93 37.66
CA GLY A 137 -10.67 -61.91 37.54
C GLY A 137 -9.76 -61.73 36.34
N THR A 138 -10.35 -61.62 35.15
CA THR A 138 -9.75 -61.70 33.82
C THR A 138 -10.64 -60.84 32.90
N GLU A 139 -10.48 -60.90 31.59
CA GLU A 139 -11.20 -60.04 30.64
C GLU A 139 -12.72 -60.18 30.78
N THR A 140 -13.42 -59.06 30.93
CA THR A 140 -14.86 -59.11 31.26
C THR A 140 -15.68 -59.60 30.07
N PHE A 141 -15.37 -59.08 28.88
CA PHE A 141 -15.90 -59.53 27.61
C PHE A 141 -14.74 -59.98 26.73
N LEU A 142 -14.69 -61.27 26.42
CA LEU A 142 -13.63 -61.88 25.63
C LEU A 142 -14.21 -62.44 24.34
N ASN A 143 -13.73 -61.92 23.21
CA ASN A 143 -13.85 -62.58 21.92
C ASN A 143 -12.58 -63.40 21.72
N PHE A 144 -12.71 -64.69 22.02
CA PHE A 144 -11.60 -65.64 22.04
C PHE A 144 -11.19 -66.01 20.63
N ARG A 145 -9.88 -66.18 20.47
CA ARG A 145 -9.24 -66.71 19.28
C ARG A 145 -9.84 -68.06 18.84
N TYR A 146 -9.66 -68.39 17.56
CA TYR A 146 -9.96 -69.65 16.85
C TYR A 146 -11.12 -69.65 15.84
N ASN A 147 -12.15 -68.79 15.89
CA ASN A 147 -13.23 -68.85 14.88
C ASN A 147 -13.90 -67.51 14.50
N LYS A 148 -13.22 -66.37 14.68
CA LYS A 148 -13.72 -65.03 14.28
C LYS A 148 -15.15 -64.73 14.77
N GLY A 149 -15.43 -64.94 16.05
CA GLY A 149 -16.74 -64.60 16.64
C GLY A 149 -17.10 -63.12 16.42
N VAL A 150 -18.40 -62.80 16.42
CA VAL A 150 -18.91 -61.44 16.29
C VAL A 150 -19.62 -61.02 17.57
N MET A 151 -19.15 -59.95 18.22
CA MET A 151 -19.73 -59.44 19.47
C MET A 151 -20.28 -58.04 19.26
N TRP A 152 -21.53 -57.81 19.67
CA TRP A 152 -22.17 -56.50 19.71
C TRP A 152 -22.45 -56.11 21.16
N LEU A 153 -21.94 -54.96 21.59
CA LEU A 153 -22.14 -54.42 22.93
C LEU A 153 -22.81 -53.06 22.79
N ASN A 154 -24.08 -52.97 23.16
CA ASN A 154 -24.91 -51.78 22.94
C ASN A 154 -25.34 -51.17 24.27
N ASP A 155 -24.88 -49.95 24.55
CA ASP A 155 -25.25 -49.11 25.69
C ASP A 155 -25.04 -49.81 27.05
N ILE A 156 -23.95 -50.57 27.17
CA ILE A 156 -23.60 -51.28 28.41
C ILE A 156 -22.56 -50.52 29.24
N ASN A 157 -22.61 -50.70 30.56
CA ASN A 157 -21.58 -50.21 31.47
C ASN A 157 -20.73 -51.38 31.97
N VAL A 158 -19.41 -51.28 31.83
CA VAL A 158 -18.46 -52.31 32.25
C VAL A 158 -17.46 -51.75 33.24
N ILE A 159 -17.39 -52.38 34.42
CA ILE A 159 -16.45 -52.02 35.49
C ILE A 159 -15.57 -53.23 35.75
N ALA A 160 -14.37 -53.22 35.18
CA ALA A 160 -13.38 -54.28 35.33
C ALA A 160 -12.31 -53.88 36.37
N SER A 161 -11.98 -54.79 37.28
CA SER A 161 -11.08 -54.50 38.42
C SER A 161 -9.71 -55.17 38.35
N ARG A 162 -9.42 -55.94 37.30
CA ARG A 162 -8.12 -56.61 37.12
C ARG A 162 -7.59 -56.62 35.69
N ASP A 163 -8.48 -56.75 34.71
CA ASP A 163 -8.11 -56.97 33.32
C ASP A 163 -8.97 -56.14 32.36
N ASN A 164 -8.83 -56.33 31.05
CA ASN A 164 -9.55 -55.56 30.04
C ASN A 164 -11.08 -55.63 30.29
N ALA A 165 -11.76 -54.50 30.09
CA ALA A 165 -13.22 -54.49 30.02
C ALA A 165 -13.67 -55.28 28.77
N VAL A 166 -12.97 -55.10 27.65
CA VAL A 166 -13.18 -55.85 26.41
C VAL A 166 -11.84 -56.25 25.80
N ASN A 167 -11.71 -57.52 25.42
CA ASN A 167 -10.55 -58.05 24.73
C ASN A 167 -10.99 -58.83 23.48
N ASN A 168 -10.57 -58.36 22.31
CA ASN A 168 -10.81 -59.01 21.03
C ASN A 168 -9.53 -59.68 20.52
N GLN A 169 -9.51 -61.02 20.44
CA GLN A 169 -8.35 -61.80 19.99
C GLN A 169 -8.57 -62.34 18.58
N GLY A 170 -8.64 -61.45 17.59
CA GLY A 170 -8.77 -61.82 16.18
C GLY A 170 -10.19 -62.06 15.67
N GLY A 171 -11.22 -61.66 16.43
CA GLY A 171 -12.62 -61.66 15.99
C GLY A 171 -13.13 -60.27 15.59
N GLU A 172 -14.45 -60.10 15.58
CA GLU A 172 -15.12 -58.84 15.27
C GLU A 172 -15.90 -58.34 16.50
N VAL A 173 -15.70 -57.09 16.89
CA VAL A 173 -16.38 -56.48 18.05
C VAL A 173 -16.90 -55.10 17.71
N HIS A 174 -18.19 -54.89 17.91
CA HIS A 174 -18.86 -53.59 17.75
C HIS A 174 -19.33 -53.11 19.10
N ILE A 175 -18.90 -51.90 19.47
CA ILE A 175 -19.31 -51.25 20.70
C ILE A 175 -20.00 -49.95 20.34
N LYS A 176 -21.25 -49.81 20.80
CA LYS A 176 -22.06 -48.62 20.59
C LYS A 176 -22.53 -48.08 21.93
N GLY A 177 -22.13 -46.87 22.27
CA GLY A 177 -22.46 -46.23 23.55
C GLY A 177 -21.80 -46.92 24.74
N GLY A 178 -22.27 -46.56 25.93
CA GLY A 178 -21.83 -47.17 27.18
C GLY A 178 -20.53 -46.61 27.78
N THR A 179 -20.21 -47.07 28.99
CA THR A 179 -19.03 -46.66 29.75
C THR A 179 -18.18 -47.86 30.14
N TYR A 180 -16.90 -47.83 29.79
CA TYR A 180 -15.95 -48.91 30.02
C TYR A 180 -14.83 -48.41 30.92
N THR A 181 -14.75 -48.97 32.12
CA THR A 181 -13.74 -48.62 33.12
C THR A 181 -12.91 -49.85 33.46
N SER A 182 -11.59 -49.70 33.45
CA SER A 182 -10.69 -50.73 33.95
C SER A 182 -9.43 -50.14 34.57
N ASN A 183 -8.83 -50.84 35.53
CA ASN A 183 -7.48 -50.56 36.02
C ASN A 183 -6.38 -51.30 35.21
N SER A 184 -6.77 -52.09 34.21
CA SER A 184 -5.87 -52.72 33.26
C SER A 184 -5.33 -51.73 32.23
N SER A 185 -4.31 -52.17 31.50
CA SER A 185 -3.71 -51.44 30.40
C SER A 185 -3.56 -52.38 29.19
N PRO A 186 -4.44 -52.29 28.18
CA PRO A 186 -5.47 -51.27 27.99
C PRO A 186 -6.82 -51.59 28.69
N VAL A 187 -7.77 -50.64 28.70
CA VAL A 187 -9.17 -50.90 29.10
C VAL A 187 -9.89 -51.72 28.03
N ILE A 188 -9.75 -51.32 26.76
CA ILE A 188 -10.26 -52.03 25.60
C ILE A 188 -9.07 -52.44 24.74
N TYR A 189 -8.99 -53.72 24.37
CA TYR A 189 -7.94 -54.23 23.51
C TYR A 189 -8.50 -54.86 22.23
N ASN A 190 -8.20 -54.28 21.07
CA ASN A 190 -8.36 -54.93 19.79
C ASN A 190 -7.03 -55.55 19.34
N GLN A 191 -6.97 -56.88 19.23
CA GLN A 191 -5.72 -57.58 18.94
C GLN A 191 -5.77 -58.35 17.62
N THR A 192 -4.69 -58.23 16.86
CA THR A 192 -4.29 -59.27 15.92
C THR A 192 -3.62 -60.42 16.68
N TRP A 193 -4.08 -61.64 16.43
CA TRP A 193 -3.60 -62.85 17.08
C TRP A 193 -2.79 -63.72 16.10
N ASP A 194 -1.50 -63.89 16.40
CA ASP A 194 -0.52 -64.57 15.53
C ASP A 194 0.46 -65.47 16.31
N ARG A 195 0.17 -65.75 17.59
CA ARG A 195 1.11 -66.37 18.52
C ARG A 195 1.02 -67.90 18.58
N ASP A 196 0.00 -68.47 17.95
CA ASP A 196 -0.23 -69.91 17.97
C ASP A 196 0.57 -70.59 16.86
N ALA A 197 1.49 -71.47 17.25
CA ALA A 197 2.38 -72.17 16.34
C ALA A 197 1.57 -72.96 15.29
N GLY A 198 1.77 -72.64 14.01
CA GLY A 198 1.09 -73.29 12.88
C GLY A 198 -0.31 -72.78 12.57
N ALA A 199 -0.83 -71.79 13.31
CA ALA A 199 -2.10 -71.13 13.01
C ALA A 199 -1.92 -69.92 12.08
N ALA A 200 -2.94 -69.62 11.28
CA ALA A 200 -2.98 -68.40 10.49
C ALA A 200 -3.19 -67.16 11.37
N GLU A 201 -2.65 -66.02 10.94
CA GLU A 201 -2.88 -64.72 11.59
C GLU A 201 -4.38 -64.36 11.57
N LEU A 202 -4.90 -64.00 12.74
CA LEU A 202 -6.28 -63.55 12.94
C LEU A 202 -6.29 -62.07 13.27
N VAL A 203 -6.63 -61.22 12.29
CA VAL A 203 -6.70 -59.77 12.47
C VAL A 203 -8.00 -59.40 13.18
N GLY A 204 -7.90 -58.77 14.35
CA GLY A 204 -9.06 -58.27 15.10
C GLY A 204 -9.69 -57.07 14.41
N ILE A 205 -11.01 -57.06 14.29
CA ILE A 205 -11.79 -55.94 13.76
C ILE A 205 -12.62 -55.35 14.90
N MET A 206 -12.52 -54.04 15.11
CA MET A 206 -13.29 -53.36 16.14
C MET A 206 -13.86 -52.01 15.68
N THR A 207 -15.11 -51.76 16.04
CA THR A 207 -15.76 -50.45 15.87
C THR A 207 -16.17 -49.91 17.22
N LEU A 208 -15.80 -48.66 17.53
CA LEU A 208 -16.25 -47.92 18.70
C LEU A 208 -17.11 -46.74 18.22
N THR A 209 -18.37 -46.67 18.63
CA THR A 209 -19.29 -45.57 18.32
C THR A 209 -19.83 -44.95 19.59
N ASP A 210 -19.54 -43.67 19.83
CA ASP A 210 -20.01 -42.91 21.00
C ASP A 210 -19.69 -43.55 22.37
N VAL A 211 -18.53 -44.21 22.46
CA VAL A 211 -18.10 -44.98 23.65
C VAL A 211 -17.34 -44.10 24.64
N THR A 212 -17.63 -44.23 25.93
CA THR A 212 -16.80 -43.64 27.00
C THR A 212 -15.84 -44.67 27.57
N VAL A 213 -14.54 -44.41 27.51
CA VAL A 213 -13.48 -45.29 28.02
C VAL A 213 -12.65 -44.54 29.06
N GLU A 214 -12.56 -45.09 30.27
CA GLU A 214 -11.84 -44.48 31.38
C GLU A 214 -10.86 -45.48 32.00
N SER A 215 -9.56 -45.21 31.89
CA SER A 215 -8.55 -45.99 32.60
C SER A 215 -8.39 -45.47 34.03
N THR A 216 -8.54 -46.36 34.99
CA THR A 216 -8.32 -46.11 36.43
C THR A 216 -6.98 -46.65 36.92
N SER A 217 -6.14 -47.10 35.98
CA SER A 217 -4.78 -47.54 36.26
C SER A 217 -3.92 -46.43 36.87
N SER A 218 -2.80 -46.77 37.49
CA SER A 218 -1.84 -45.76 37.96
C SER A 218 -0.87 -45.36 36.84
N GLY A 219 -0.74 -44.07 36.57
CA GLY A 219 0.43 -43.43 35.92
C GLY A 219 0.65 -43.69 34.42
N THR A 220 0.41 -44.90 33.91
CA THR A 220 0.81 -45.27 32.54
C THR A 220 -0.21 -46.12 31.80
N GLY A 221 -1.36 -46.46 32.39
CA GLY A 221 -2.27 -47.36 31.71
C GLY A 221 -3.02 -46.69 30.57
N THR A 222 -3.29 -47.51 29.57
CA THR A 222 -3.86 -47.10 28.29
C THR A 222 -5.37 -47.23 28.29
N GLY A 223 -6.06 -46.31 27.62
CA GLY A 223 -7.51 -46.42 27.38
C GLY A 223 -7.80 -47.53 26.36
N VAL A 224 -7.42 -47.29 25.11
CA VAL A 224 -7.62 -48.20 23.98
C VAL A 224 -6.29 -48.65 23.40
N GLY A 225 -6.06 -49.95 23.32
CA GLY A 225 -4.95 -50.55 22.59
C GLY A 225 -5.44 -51.21 21.32
N ASN A 226 -4.70 -51.06 20.23
CA ASN A 226 -5.03 -51.67 18.95
C ASN A 226 -3.80 -52.29 18.28
N SER A 227 -3.89 -53.55 17.84
CA SER A 227 -2.97 -54.18 16.88
C SER A 227 -3.70 -54.81 15.69
N GLY A 228 -5.00 -54.52 15.51
CA GLY A 228 -5.82 -54.95 14.37
C GLY A 228 -6.45 -53.76 13.64
N ASN A 229 -7.61 -53.95 13.03
CA ASN A 229 -8.36 -52.89 12.35
C ASN A 229 -9.35 -52.24 13.32
N LEU A 230 -9.17 -50.95 13.60
CA LEU A 230 -9.99 -50.18 14.54
C LEU A 230 -10.57 -48.93 13.87
N THR A 231 -11.90 -48.76 13.99
CA THR A 231 -12.58 -47.51 13.63
C THR A 231 -13.23 -46.91 14.87
N ILE A 232 -12.97 -45.62 15.13
CA ILE A 232 -13.57 -44.87 16.24
C ILE A 232 -14.38 -43.70 15.67
N THR A 233 -15.64 -43.60 16.08
CA THR A 233 -16.55 -42.52 15.73
C THR A 233 -17.20 -41.97 16.99
N GLY A 234 -16.80 -40.77 17.41
CA GLY A 234 -17.34 -40.11 18.60
C GLY A 234 -16.86 -40.71 19.91
N GLY A 235 -17.49 -40.29 21.00
CA GLY A 235 -17.16 -40.75 22.35
C GLY A 235 -15.94 -40.05 22.96
N LYS A 236 -15.49 -40.61 24.09
CA LYS A 236 -14.42 -40.04 24.92
C LYS A 236 -13.51 -41.12 25.46
N VAL A 237 -12.20 -40.93 25.34
CA VAL A 237 -11.18 -41.81 25.92
C VAL A 237 -10.27 -40.99 26.83
N THR A 238 -10.24 -41.36 28.11
CA THR A 238 -9.41 -40.71 29.13
C THR A 238 -8.50 -41.72 29.80
N ALA A 239 -7.21 -41.42 29.85
CA ALA A 239 -6.22 -42.31 30.42
C ALA A 239 -5.11 -41.55 31.16
N PRO A 240 -4.47 -42.17 32.17
CA PRO A 240 -3.27 -41.61 32.78
C PRO A 240 -2.03 -41.79 31.90
N GLY A 241 -1.99 -42.82 31.05
CA GLY A 241 -1.07 -42.94 29.92
C GLY A 241 -1.79 -42.62 28.59
N PRO A 242 -1.38 -43.24 27.48
CA PRO A 242 -2.04 -43.01 26.19
C PRO A 242 -3.54 -43.32 26.22
N ALA A 243 -4.35 -42.38 25.75
CA ALA A 243 -5.76 -42.65 25.46
C ALA A 243 -5.87 -43.71 24.35
N LEU A 244 -5.01 -43.62 23.33
CA LEU A 244 -4.95 -44.56 22.21
C LEU A 244 -3.51 -45.00 21.91
N ASN A 245 -3.27 -46.31 21.84
CA ASN A 245 -2.05 -46.91 21.31
C ASN A 245 -2.35 -47.69 20.03
N THR A 246 -1.65 -47.37 18.93
CA THR A 246 -1.69 -48.16 17.69
C THR A 246 -0.40 -48.95 17.55
N TYR A 247 -0.44 -50.23 17.93
CA TYR A 247 0.68 -51.17 17.84
C TYR A 247 0.85 -51.71 16.43
N SER A 248 1.96 -52.44 16.23
CA SER A 248 2.31 -53.06 14.95
C SER A 248 1.19 -53.91 14.37
N LYS A 249 1.12 -53.96 13.03
CA LYS A 249 0.11 -54.66 12.21
C LYS A 249 -1.30 -54.06 12.20
N GLY A 250 -1.59 -53.13 13.11
CA GLY A 250 -2.91 -52.50 13.20
C GLY A 250 -3.08 -51.34 12.22
N GLU A 251 -4.29 -51.18 11.72
CA GLU A 251 -4.74 -49.96 11.05
C GLU A 251 -5.82 -49.30 11.90
N THR A 252 -5.63 -48.02 12.22
CA THR A 252 -6.57 -47.28 13.06
C THR A 252 -7.10 -46.06 12.33
N THR A 253 -8.42 -45.92 12.28
CA THR A 253 -9.09 -44.71 11.79
C THR A 253 -9.89 -44.07 12.91
N VAL A 254 -9.66 -42.79 13.14
CA VAL A 254 -10.45 -41.97 14.06
C VAL A 254 -11.22 -40.93 13.23
N GLU A 255 -12.54 -41.11 13.15
CA GLU A 255 -13.45 -40.20 12.47
C GLU A 255 -13.75 -38.98 13.35
N SER A 256 -13.94 -39.18 14.66
CA SER A 256 -14.19 -38.13 15.66
C SER A 256 -14.05 -38.70 17.09
N GLY A 257 -14.14 -37.84 18.11
CA GLY A 257 -14.09 -38.20 19.53
C GLY A 257 -13.09 -37.36 20.33
N ASP A 258 -13.13 -37.47 21.65
CA ASP A 258 -12.23 -36.74 22.56
C ASP A 258 -11.21 -37.67 23.23
N PHE A 259 -9.92 -37.43 22.98
CA PHE A 259 -8.82 -38.24 23.48
C PHE A 259 -7.96 -37.40 24.41
N SER A 260 -7.91 -37.80 25.69
CA SER A 260 -7.19 -37.05 26.70
C SER A 260 -6.28 -37.93 27.54
N SER A 261 -5.06 -37.44 27.76
CA SER A 261 -4.08 -38.05 28.63
C SER A 261 -3.60 -37.08 29.69
N THR A 262 -3.43 -37.56 30.92
CA THR A 262 -2.73 -36.80 31.96
C THR A 262 -1.23 -37.07 31.99
N GLY A 263 -0.77 -38.02 31.18
CA GLY A 263 0.61 -38.50 31.14
C GLY A 263 1.41 -37.93 29.98
N ASP A 264 2.17 -38.82 29.33
CA ASP A 264 3.19 -38.48 28.34
C ASP A 264 2.65 -38.22 26.93
N CYS A 265 1.55 -38.88 26.53
CA CYS A 265 0.87 -38.54 25.29
C CYS A 265 -0.61 -38.94 25.28
N ALA A 266 -1.44 -38.30 24.44
CA ALA A 266 -2.83 -38.73 24.22
C ALA A 266 -2.92 -39.88 23.23
N VAL A 267 -2.19 -39.80 22.11
CA VAL A 267 -2.14 -40.85 21.08
C VAL A 267 -0.69 -41.23 20.81
N ARG A 268 -0.40 -42.53 20.85
CA ARG A 268 0.91 -43.08 20.50
C ARG A 268 0.80 -44.03 19.32
N VAL A 269 1.66 -43.81 18.33
CA VAL A 269 1.62 -44.48 17.04
C VAL A 269 2.88 -45.31 16.83
N TYR A 270 2.71 -46.61 16.60
CA TYR A 270 3.78 -47.52 16.16
C TYR A 270 3.57 -48.03 14.73
N GLU A 271 2.35 -47.95 14.19
CA GLU A 271 1.98 -48.40 12.84
C GLU A 271 1.10 -47.35 12.16
N LYS A 272 -0.05 -47.73 11.58
CA LYS A 272 -0.88 -46.82 10.78
C LYS A 272 -1.99 -46.16 11.59
N LEU A 273 -2.06 -44.83 11.50
CA LEU A 273 -3.12 -44.03 12.07
C LEU A 273 -3.64 -43.00 11.06
N TYR A 274 -4.96 -42.95 10.87
CA TYR A 274 -5.67 -41.94 10.09
C TYR A 274 -6.59 -41.14 11.01
N LEU A 275 -6.26 -39.88 11.25
CA LEU A 275 -7.05 -38.95 12.05
C LEU A 275 -7.84 -38.01 11.13
N LYS A 276 -9.13 -38.26 11.00
CA LYS A 276 -10.04 -37.41 10.19
C LYS A 276 -10.74 -36.34 11.01
N GLY A 277 -10.79 -36.51 12.34
CA GLY A 277 -11.43 -35.58 13.26
C GLY A 277 -11.14 -35.89 14.72
N GLY A 278 -11.79 -35.16 15.62
CA GLY A 278 -11.68 -35.33 17.07
C GLY A 278 -10.83 -34.26 17.77
N THR A 279 -10.75 -34.36 19.09
CA THR A 279 -9.97 -33.48 19.97
C THR A 279 -8.87 -34.29 20.67
N PHE A 280 -7.64 -33.79 20.68
CA PHE A 280 -6.49 -34.46 21.29
C PHE A 280 -5.79 -33.55 22.28
N THR A 281 -5.63 -34.01 23.53
CA THR A 281 -5.09 -33.19 24.62
C THR A 281 -4.19 -33.99 25.58
N ALA A 282 -2.97 -33.49 25.80
CA ALA A 282 -1.99 -34.04 26.74
C ALA A 282 -1.21 -32.89 27.43
N PRO A 283 -1.72 -32.31 28.52
CA PRO A 283 -1.13 -31.10 29.12
C PRO A 283 0.31 -31.28 29.64
N ASN A 284 0.70 -32.52 29.94
CA ASN A 284 2.04 -32.84 30.44
C ASN A 284 2.95 -33.49 29.37
N GLY A 285 2.50 -33.54 28.10
CA GLY A 285 3.14 -34.31 27.05
C GLY A 285 2.66 -33.99 25.64
N SER A 286 2.71 -34.99 24.76
CA SER A 286 2.45 -34.83 23.32
C SER A 286 1.01 -35.25 22.99
N ALA A 287 0.23 -34.45 22.28
CA ALA A 287 -1.12 -34.89 21.89
C ALA A 287 -1.03 -36.13 20.99
N ILE A 288 -0.13 -36.10 20.01
CA ILE A 288 0.16 -37.22 19.10
C ILE A 288 1.66 -37.47 19.06
N GLN A 289 2.07 -38.72 19.22
CA GLN A 289 3.48 -39.13 19.21
C GLN A 289 3.70 -40.30 18.26
N SER A 290 4.48 -40.09 17.20
CA SER A 290 4.93 -41.15 16.28
C SER A 290 6.24 -41.77 16.79
N ARG A 291 6.24 -43.07 17.12
CA ARG A 291 7.28 -43.68 17.98
C ARG A 291 8.20 -44.69 17.29
N ASP A 292 7.80 -45.26 16.16
CA ASP A 292 8.56 -46.32 15.49
C ASP A 292 8.81 -46.03 14.01
N ASP A 293 9.76 -46.72 13.40
CA ASP A 293 10.13 -46.48 11.99
C ASP A 293 9.00 -46.87 11.01
N SER A 294 8.12 -47.81 11.41
CA SER A 294 6.91 -48.21 10.69
C SER A 294 5.71 -47.28 10.92
N ALA A 295 5.82 -46.31 11.83
CA ALA A 295 4.71 -45.44 12.15
C ALA A 295 4.39 -44.52 10.97
N TYR A 296 3.12 -44.50 10.57
CA TYR A 296 2.56 -43.61 9.57
C TYR A 296 1.31 -42.95 10.14
N THR A 297 1.35 -41.63 10.27
CA THR A 297 0.20 -40.86 10.77
C THR A 297 -0.28 -39.88 9.72
N GLU A 298 -1.51 -40.03 9.25
CA GLU A 298 -2.18 -39.00 8.44
C GLU A 298 -3.15 -38.21 9.32
N ILE A 299 -3.01 -36.88 9.34
CA ILE A 299 -3.87 -35.97 10.09
C ILE A 299 -4.68 -35.11 9.11
N SER A 300 -5.85 -35.62 8.72
CA SER A 300 -6.78 -35.00 7.78
C SER A 300 -7.90 -34.16 8.40
N GLY A 301 -7.94 -34.04 9.73
CA GLY A 301 -8.80 -33.09 10.44
C GLY A 301 -8.61 -33.12 11.96
N GLY A 302 -9.54 -32.50 12.68
CA GLY A 302 -9.54 -32.45 14.15
C GLY A 302 -8.81 -31.25 14.75
N THR A 303 -8.81 -31.20 16.08
CA THR A 303 -8.20 -30.13 16.89
C THR A 303 -7.20 -30.73 17.88
N ILE A 304 -5.96 -30.27 17.80
CA ILE A 304 -4.86 -30.65 18.69
C ILE A 304 -4.60 -29.48 19.63
N LYS A 305 -4.85 -29.67 20.93
CA LYS A 305 -4.90 -28.53 21.84
C LYS A 305 -4.42 -28.80 23.26
N ASP A 306 -4.11 -27.71 23.95
CA ASP A 306 -3.81 -27.65 25.38
C ASP A 306 -2.75 -28.69 25.79
N SER A 307 -1.74 -28.88 24.94
CA SER A 307 -0.69 -29.88 25.09
C SER A 307 0.69 -29.24 25.12
N LYS A 308 1.65 -29.88 25.78
CA LYS A 308 3.05 -29.40 25.76
C LYS A 308 3.60 -29.43 24.33
N VAL A 309 3.29 -30.52 23.61
CA VAL A 309 3.57 -30.65 22.18
C VAL A 309 2.29 -31.10 21.49
N GLY A 310 1.94 -30.49 20.36
CA GLY A 310 0.84 -30.97 19.54
C GLY A 310 1.19 -32.32 18.89
N VAL A 311 2.11 -32.30 17.93
CA VAL A 311 2.62 -33.47 17.21
C VAL A 311 4.11 -33.64 17.47
N GLU A 312 4.49 -34.77 18.05
CA GLU A 312 5.89 -35.16 18.23
C GLU A 312 6.26 -36.26 17.22
N VAL A 313 7.16 -35.93 16.30
CA VAL A 313 7.72 -36.87 15.33
C VAL A 313 9.00 -37.46 15.91
N VAL A 314 8.91 -38.62 16.56
CA VAL A 314 10.09 -39.32 17.10
C VAL A 314 10.77 -40.15 16.03
N LYS A 315 9.96 -40.93 15.31
CA LYS A 315 10.32 -41.78 14.18
C LYS A 315 9.15 -41.89 13.21
N GLY A 316 9.37 -42.53 12.07
CA GLY A 316 8.32 -42.77 11.07
C GLY A 316 7.98 -41.50 10.31
N SER A 317 6.74 -41.40 9.83
CA SER A 317 6.28 -40.24 9.07
C SER A 317 4.91 -39.73 9.52
N VAL A 318 4.75 -38.42 9.37
CA VAL A 318 3.49 -37.73 9.65
C VAL A 318 3.14 -36.84 8.46
N ASP A 319 1.90 -37.00 7.99
CA ASP A 319 1.30 -36.19 6.93
C ASP A 319 0.23 -35.28 7.53
N LEU A 320 0.52 -33.98 7.54
CA LEU A 320 -0.33 -32.94 8.10
C LEU A 320 -1.17 -32.28 7.01
N LYS A 321 -2.50 -32.38 7.12
CA LYS A 321 -3.46 -31.84 6.14
C LYS A 321 -4.34 -30.74 6.75
N LYS A 322 -5.52 -31.03 7.32
CA LYS A 322 -6.52 -29.99 7.71
C LYS A 322 -6.71 -29.82 9.22
N THR A 323 -5.70 -30.12 10.02
CA THR A 323 -5.82 -30.03 11.48
C THR A 323 -5.70 -28.59 12.00
N THR A 324 -6.23 -28.35 13.19
CA THR A 324 -6.11 -27.07 13.91
C THR A 324 -5.30 -27.24 15.18
N PHE A 325 -4.33 -26.36 15.41
CA PHE A 325 -3.60 -26.27 16.67
C PHE A 325 -4.17 -25.15 17.54
N GLN A 326 -4.27 -25.37 18.86
CA GLN A 326 -4.79 -24.37 19.79
C GLN A 326 -4.16 -24.52 21.19
N GLY A 327 -3.51 -23.48 21.70
CA GLY A 327 -3.04 -23.46 23.10
C GLY A 327 -1.98 -24.51 23.44
N ASN A 328 -1.26 -25.03 22.44
CA ASN A 328 -0.07 -25.86 22.68
C ASN A 328 1.13 -24.95 22.97
N ASP A 329 2.11 -25.44 23.74
CA ASP A 329 3.38 -24.72 23.91
C ASP A 329 4.18 -24.76 22.58
N ILE A 330 4.17 -25.91 21.91
CA ILE A 330 4.77 -26.17 20.60
C ILE A 330 3.78 -27.00 19.77
N ASP A 331 3.52 -26.60 18.53
CA ASP A 331 2.59 -27.34 17.68
C ASP A 331 3.22 -28.61 17.09
N ILE A 332 4.46 -28.50 16.60
CA ILE A 332 5.19 -29.59 15.98
C ILE A 332 6.60 -29.66 16.57
N TYR A 333 6.97 -30.83 17.09
CA TYR A 333 8.31 -31.12 17.57
C TYR A 333 8.94 -32.24 16.74
N LEU A 334 10.08 -31.95 16.11
CA LEU A 334 10.84 -32.90 15.31
C LEU A 334 12.02 -33.43 16.11
N GLN A 335 12.10 -34.74 16.32
CA GLN A 335 13.34 -35.34 16.82
C GLN A 335 14.46 -35.24 15.78
N LYS A 336 15.68 -35.58 16.22
CA LYS A 336 16.88 -35.48 15.39
C LYS A 336 16.69 -36.17 14.03
N ASP A 337 17.11 -35.47 12.97
CA ASP A 337 17.02 -35.90 11.56
C ASP A 337 15.59 -36.17 11.03
N GLN A 338 14.53 -35.96 11.83
CA GLN A 338 13.14 -36.13 11.39
C GLN A 338 12.65 -34.90 10.60
N VAL A 339 11.68 -35.13 9.71
CA VAL A 339 10.97 -34.13 8.93
C VAL A 339 9.47 -34.46 8.93
N ILE A 340 8.62 -33.46 8.69
CA ILE A 340 7.16 -33.64 8.60
C ILE A 340 6.66 -33.35 7.17
N THR A 341 5.69 -34.10 6.68
CA THR A 341 4.98 -33.73 5.46
C THR A 341 3.86 -32.78 5.83
N ILE A 342 3.85 -31.57 5.26
CA ILE A 342 2.74 -30.62 5.41
C ILE A 342 2.17 -30.40 4.02
N GLU A 343 0.92 -30.80 3.83
CA GLU A 343 0.24 -30.76 2.54
C GLU A 343 -0.32 -29.37 2.24
N SER A 344 -0.55 -29.08 0.96
CA SER A 344 -1.13 -27.80 0.51
C SER A 344 -2.52 -27.50 1.09
N SER A 345 -3.20 -28.53 1.60
CA SER A 345 -4.48 -28.41 2.30
C SER A 345 -4.37 -27.83 3.72
N PHE A 346 -3.17 -27.74 4.28
CA PHE A 346 -2.90 -27.08 5.55
C PHE A 346 -2.86 -25.57 5.36
N LYS A 347 -3.74 -24.86 6.08
CA LYS A 347 -3.93 -23.40 5.95
C LYS A 347 -3.79 -22.66 7.28
N ASN A 348 -3.53 -23.38 8.37
CA ASN A 348 -3.39 -22.82 9.69
C ASN A 348 -1.92 -22.44 9.95
N ALA A 349 -1.69 -21.54 10.90
CA ALA A 349 -0.36 -21.28 11.41
C ALA A 349 0.12 -22.47 12.28
N ALA A 350 1.43 -22.74 12.27
CA ALA A 350 2.03 -23.68 13.21
C ALA A 350 3.44 -23.26 13.65
N THR A 351 3.75 -23.54 14.91
CA THR A 351 5.11 -23.43 15.47
C THR A 351 5.85 -24.76 15.33
N ILE A 352 7.12 -24.71 14.88
CA ILE A 352 7.97 -25.89 14.74
C ILE A 352 9.22 -25.73 15.61
N ASP A 353 9.48 -26.75 16.43
CA ASP A 353 10.73 -26.96 17.16
C ASP A 353 11.43 -28.23 16.66
N CYS A 354 12.75 -28.28 16.76
CA CYS A 354 13.52 -29.48 16.47
C CYS A 354 14.67 -29.70 17.47
N ALA A 355 15.03 -30.98 17.66
CA ALA A 355 16.08 -31.39 18.59
C ALA A 355 17.51 -31.04 18.13
N ASP A 356 17.69 -30.76 16.83
CA ASP A 356 19.00 -30.56 16.19
C ASP A 356 19.07 -29.24 15.38
N PRO A 357 18.83 -28.08 16.01
CA PRO A 357 18.76 -26.81 15.29
C PRO A 357 20.14 -26.41 14.72
N LYS A 358 20.17 -26.22 13.41
CA LYS A 358 21.33 -25.70 12.67
C LYS A 358 20.83 -24.95 11.44
N ASP A 359 21.64 -24.04 10.93
CA ASP A 359 21.28 -23.29 9.73
C ASP A 359 21.11 -24.25 8.53
N GLY A 360 20.04 -24.06 7.76
CA GLY A 360 19.66 -24.93 6.65
C GLY A 360 19.05 -26.28 7.05
N ARG A 361 18.77 -26.55 8.34
CA ARG A 361 18.09 -27.79 8.76
C ARG A 361 16.71 -27.89 8.11
N GLN A 362 16.53 -28.83 7.20
CA GLN A 362 15.24 -29.11 6.57
C GLN A 362 14.18 -29.44 7.64
N LEU A 363 12.96 -28.94 7.54
CA LEU A 363 11.87 -29.18 8.48
C LEU A 363 10.74 -29.98 7.82
N THR A 364 10.42 -29.65 6.57
CA THR A 364 9.37 -30.31 5.81
C THR A 364 9.95 -31.28 4.77
N THR A 365 9.19 -32.30 4.40
CA THR A 365 9.53 -33.15 3.24
C THR A 365 9.57 -32.31 1.96
N SER A 366 10.42 -32.72 1.02
CA SER A 366 10.62 -31.98 -0.24
C SER A 366 9.51 -32.27 -1.24
N THR A 367 8.97 -31.23 -1.86
CA THR A 367 7.93 -31.32 -2.91
C THR A 367 8.44 -30.81 -4.26
N THR A 368 7.80 -31.24 -5.35
CA THR A 368 8.18 -30.89 -6.72
C THR A 368 6.98 -30.34 -7.47
N GLY A 369 7.07 -29.14 -8.03
CA GLY A 369 6.07 -28.56 -8.92
C GLY A 369 4.76 -28.11 -8.26
N THR A 370 4.82 -27.71 -6.98
CA THR A 370 3.62 -27.42 -6.19
C THR A 370 3.57 -26.00 -5.59
N ASP A 371 4.68 -25.25 -5.63
CA ASP A 371 4.92 -23.87 -5.18
C ASP A 371 4.30 -23.40 -3.84
N TYR A 372 3.65 -24.27 -3.07
CA TYR A 372 2.89 -23.92 -1.87
C TYR A 372 3.74 -23.87 -0.60
N GLN A 373 4.93 -24.47 -0.60
CA GLN A 373 5.76 -24.54 0.60
C GLN A 373 6.05 -23.15 1.15
N LYS A 374 6.36 -22.17 0.28
CA LYS A 374 6.59 -20.77 0.67
C LYS A 374 5.36 -20.12 1.33
N ASP A 375 4.16 -20.57 0.99
CA ASP A 375 2.89 -20.04 1.50
C ASP A 375 2.49 -20.65 2.84
N LEU A 376 3.24 -21.65 3.35
CA LEU A 376 2.99 -22.22 4.67
C LEU A 376 3.35 -21.21 5.76
N ASP A 377 2.38 -20.94 6.64
CA ASP A 377 2.54 -20.05 7.81
C ASP A 377 3.19 -20.82 8.97
N LEU A 378 4.52 -20.94 8.89
CA LEU A 378 5.32 -21.66 9.88
C LEU A 378 6.28 -20.71 10.58
N THR A 379 6.35 -20.85 11.90
CA THR A 379 7.29 -20.10 12.75
C THR A 379 8.18 -21.05 13.52
N SER A 380 9.42 -20.64 13.81
CA SER A 380 10.36 -21.47 14.55
C SER A 380 10.27 -21.17 16.03
N ALA A 381 10.17 -22.22 16.84
CA ALA A 381 10.33 -22.13 18.28
C ALA A 381 11.79 -22.29 18.73
N ASN A 382 12.70 -22.69 17.83
CA ASN A 382 14.13 -22.74 18.13
C ASN A 382 14.70 -21.32 18.28
N GLU A 383 15.25 -21.02 19.45
CA GLU A 383 15.83 -19.71 19.74
C GLU A 383 16.93 -19.32 18.73
N GLY A 384 16.83 -18.12 18.18
CA GLY A 384 17.78 -17.61 17.20
C GLY A 384 17.59 -18.16 15.78
N TYR A 385 16.47 -18.84 15.49
CA TYR A 385 16.13 -19.32 14.14
C TYR A 385 14.78 -18.78 13.66
N LEU A 386 14.60 -18.80 12.35
CA LEU A 386 13.38 -18.53 11.59
C LEU A 386 13.08 -19.75 10.71
N VAL A 387 11.88 -19.81 10.12
CA VAL A 387 11.55 -20.83 9.11
C VAL A 387 11.75 -20.26 7.72
N GLY A 388 12.85 -20.64 7.09
CA GLY A 388 13.20 -20.35 5.71
C GLY A 388 12.48 -21.23 4.70
N TYR A 389 12.67 -20.88 3.42
CA TYR A 389 12.25 -21.61 2.24
C TYR A 389 13.49 -21.89 1.39
N LYS A 390 13.58 -23.07 0.77
CA LYS A 390 14.72 -23.41 -0.09
C LYS A 390 14.27 -24.20 -1.30
N THR A 391 14.85 -23.85 -2.44
CA THR A 391 14.65 -24.56 -3.71
C THR A 391 15.97 -25.14 -4.20
N GLU A 392 16.05 -26.45 -4.33
CA GLU A 392 17.26 -27.18 -4.71
C GLU A 392 16.93 -28.35 -5.63
N GLY A 393 17.51 -28.37 -6.84
CA GLY A 393 17.27 -29.43 -7.82
C GLY A 393 15.80 -29.57 -8.27
N GLY A 394 15.06 -28.45 -8.32
CA GLY A 394 13.63 -28.43 -8.66
C GLY A 394 12.71 -28.89 -7.53
N LYS A 395 13.26 -29.16 -6.34
CA LYS A 395 12.50 -29.48 -5.13
C LYS A 395 12.46 -28.28 -4.20
N GLU A 396 11.34 -28.10 -3.52
CA GLU A 396 11.14 -27.06 -2.52
C GLU A 396 10.86 -27.67 -1.13
N TYR A 397 11.33 -27.00 -0.08
CA TYR A 397 11.08 -27.38 1.31
C TYR A 397 11.27 -26.19 2.25
N ARG A 398 10.78 -26.33 3.49
CA ARG A 398 11.04 -25.39 4.59
C ARG A 398 12.24 -25.85 5.40
N CYS A 399 13.02 -24.90 5.89
CA CYS A 399 14.23 -25.17 6.66
C CYS A 399 14.40 -24.14 7.79
N LEU A 400 15.27 -24.42 8.76
CA LEU A 400 15.70 -23.40 9.70
C LEU A 400 16.66 -22.42 9.03
N SER A 401 16.45 -21.13 9.30
CA SER A 401 17.36 -20.06 8.92
C SER A 401 17.83 -19.34 10.17
N LYS A 402 19.14 -19.33 10.43
CA LYS A 402 19.74 -18.65 11.57
C LYS A 402 19.52 -17.13 11.44
N LYS A 403 19.12 -16.50 12.55
CA LYS A 403 19.01 -15.05 12.62
C LYS A 403 20.39 -14.39 12.54
N VAL A 404 20.45 -13.25 11.88
CA VAL A 404 21.66 -12.42 11.76
C VAL A 404 21.43 -11.15 12.57
N GLY A 405 22.37 -10.81 13.44
CA GLY A 405 22.37 -9.49 14.10
C GLY A 405 22.69 -8.42 13.07
N VAL A 406 21.89 -7.35 13.01
CA VAL A 406 22.13 -6.19 12.16
C VAL A 406 22.14 -4.96 13.05
N THR A 407 23.08 -4.04 12.84
CA THR A 407 23.15 -2.76 13.57
C THR A 407 23.56 -1.65 12.63
N ILE A 408 22.90 -0.49 12.73
CA ILE A 408 23.26 0.73 12.01
C ILE A 408 23.96 1.67 12.99
N SER A 409 25.17 2.12 12.65
CA SER A 409 25.97 3.03 13.48
C SER A 409 26.59 4.16 12.63
N GLY A 410 27.06 5.23 13.28
CA GLY A 410 27.73 6.35 12.60
C GLY A 410 26.82 7.34 11.87
N LEU A 411 25.56 7.00 11.59
CA LEU A 411 24.61 7.91 10.94
C LEU A 411 24.31 9.12 11.84
N LYS A 412 24.56 10.32 11.33
CA LYS A 412 24.22 11.58 12.01
C LYS A 412 22.71 11.69 12.19
N GLY A 413 22.28 12.30 13.30
CA GLY A 413 20.86 12.52 13.59
C GLY A 413 20.21 13.57 12.69
N GLU A 414 20.98 14.53 12.18
CA GLU A 414 20.52 15.59 11.28
C GLU A 414 21.46 15.67 10.06
N ILE A 415 20.88 15.69 8.86
CA ILE A 415 21.56 15.73 7.57
C ILE A 415 20.85 16.75 6.70
N LYS A 416 21.53 17.56 5.90
CA LYS A 416 20.85 18.45 4.93
C LYS A 416 20.50 17.66 3.66
N ALA A 417 19.42 18.03 2.98
CA ALA A 417 19.15 17.51 1.66
C ALA A 417 20.36 17.76 0.74
N GLU A 418 20.66 16.80 -0.14
CA GLU A 418 21.80 16.77 -1.06
C GLU A 418 23.19 16.58 -0.42
N ASP A 419 23.33 16.68 0.90
CA ASP A 419 24.58 16.42 1.61
C ASP A 419 24.81 14.92 1.86
N GLN A 420 26.00 14.42 1.54
CA GLN A 420 26.38 13.04 1.84
C GLN A 420 26.60 12.82 3.35
N ALA A 421 26.04 11.73 3.87
CA ALA A 421 26.30 11.25 5.22
C ALA A 421 26.79 9.80 5.24
N GLU A 422 27.87 9.55 5.98
CA GLU A 422 28.44 8.21 6.16
C GLU A 422 27.79 7.47 7.33
N PHE A 423 27.57 6.17 7.16
CA PHE A 423 27.14 5.25 8.21
C PHE A 423 27.72 3.85 7.98
N THR A 424 27.69 3.02 9.03
CA THR A 424 28.17 1.64 8.98
C THR A 424 27.07 0.68 9.38
N VAL A 425 26.90 -0.38 8.60
CA VAL A 425 26.10 -1.56 8.98
C VAL A 425 27.05 -2.63 9.47
N THR A 426 26.86 -3.05 10.72
CA THR A 426 27.60 -4.15 11.35
C THR A 426 26.71 -5.38 11.42
N LEU A 427 27.24 -6.52 10.99
CA LEU A 427 26.56 -7.80 11.01
C LEU A 427 27.15 -8.72 12.09
N THR A 428 26.31 -9.54 12.72
CA THR A 428 26.74 -10.60 13.66
C THR A 428 26.11 -11.92 13.25
N HIS A 429 26.91 -12.83 12.68
CA HIS A 429 26.42 -14.02 11.98
C HIS A 429 27.18 -15.32 12.34
N GLU A 430 27.53 -15.51 13.62
CA GLU A 430 28.12 -16.76 14.08
C GLU A 430 27.25 -17.98 13.70
N ASN A 431 27.89 -18.97 13.06
CA ASN A 431 27.25 -20.23 12.65
C ASN A 431 26.06 -20.07 11.68
N SER A 432 26.04 -18.99 10.89
CA SER A 432 25.09 -18.78 9.78
C SER A 432 25.81 -18.83 8.42
N PRO A 433 26.39 -19.98 8.02
CA PRO A 433 27.17 -20.07 6.79
C PRO A 433 26.32 -19.81 5.53
N GLY A 434 26.95 -19.26 4.50
CA GLY A 434 26.34 -19.03 3.19
C GLY A 434 26.29 -17.56 2.81
N THR A 435 25.50 -17.25 1.78
CA THR A 435 25.36 -15.88 1.27
C THR A 435 24.03 -15.28 1.69
N GLY A 436 24.04 -13.99 2.00
CA GLY A 436 22.84 -13.17 2.17
C GLY A 436 22.88 -11.96 1.23
N ILE A 437 21.82 -11.17 1.26
CA ILE A 437 21.72 -9.91 0.54
C ILE A 437 21.40 -8.83 1.58
N LEU A 438 22.29 -7.85 1.72
CA LEU A 438 22.05 -6.67 2.52
C LEU A 438 21.23 -5.67 1.70
N THR A 439 20.03 -5.37 2.17
CA THR A 439 19.08 -4.46 1.53
C THR A 439 18.76 -3.28 2.43
N PHE A 440 18.32 -2.18 1.83
CA PHE A 440 17.77 -1.03 2.52
C PHE A 440 16.31 -0.86 2.11
N GLY A 441 15.45 -0.54 3.07
CA GLY A 441 14.03 -0.23 2.82
C GLY A 441 13.85 1.11 2.11
N ASP A 442 12.67 1.72 2.29
CA ASP A 442 12.37 3.05 1.74
C ASP A 442 13.44 4.05 2.16
N LYS A 443 14.22 4.48 1.17
CA LYS A 443 15.33 5.40 1.34
C LYS A 443 14.97 6.71 0.68
N ASN A 444 15.04 7.80 1.44
CA ASN A 444 14.85 9.15 0.93
C ASN A 444 16.10 9.63 0.17
N GLY A 445 16.66 8.84 -0.73
CA GLY A 445 17.95 9.16 -1.35
C GLY A 445 18.65 8.00 -2.04
N GLU A 446 19.82 8.31 -2.59
CA GLU A 446 20.72 7.30 -3.15
C GLU A 446 21.66 6.79 -2.06
N ILE A 447 21.97 5.49 -2.11
CA ILE A 447 22.91 4.85 -1.20
C ILE A 447 24.06 4.33 -2.03
N GLU A 448 25.27 4.60 -1.56
CA GLU A 448 26.52 4.08 -2.11
C GLU A 448 27.21 3.25 -1.04
N TYR A 449 27.92 2.20 -1.43
CA TYR A 449 28.67 1.34 -0.53
C TYR A 449 30.16 1.39 -0.84
N LYS A 450 30.98 1.25 0.21
CA LYS A 450 32.43 1.20 0.07
C LYS A 450 32.88 -0.20 -0.35
N ASP A 451 33.46 -0.30 -1.54
CA ASP A 451 33.95 -1.57 -2.08
C ASP A 451 35.30 -2.01 -1.47
N LYS A 452 35.81 -3.16 -1.93
CA LYS A 452 37.09 -3.71 -1.45
C LYS A 452 38.33 -2.88 -1.82
N THR A 453 38.21 -1.98 -2.79
CA THR A 453 39.27 -1.05 -3.21
C THR A 453 39.25 0.25 -2.38
N GLY A 454 38.18 0.46 -1.60
CA GLY A 454 37.96 1.65 -0.80
C GLY A 454 37.19 2.75 -1.53
N ALA A 455 36.73 2.51 -2.76
CA ALA A 455 35.91 3.43 -3.54
C ALA A 455 34.42 3.25 -3.22
N TYR A 456 33.64 4.34 -3.30
CA TYR A 456 32.19 4.28 -3.19
C TYR A 456 31.57 3.89 -4.53
N GLN A 457 30.62 2.96 -4.49
CA GLN A 457 29.89 2.45 -5.64
C GLN A 457 28.39 2.54 -5.38
N PRO A 458 27.56 2.82 -6.40
CA PRO A 458 26.11 2.79 -6.25
C PRO A 458 25.62 1.44 -5.73
N MET A 459 24.65 1.46 -4.81
CA MET A 459 24.03 0.24 -4.30
C MET A 459 23.32 -0.51 -5.44
N PRO A 460 23.54 -1.82 -5.62
CA PRO A 460 22.82 -2.59 -6.63
C PRO A 460 21.30 -2.60 -6.36
N ASN A 461 20.50 -2.67 -7.42
CA ASN A 461 19.03 -2.66 -7.30
C ASN A 461 18.50 -3.81 -6.43
N ASP A 462 19.08 -5.00 -6.56
CA ASP A 462 18.68 -6.19 -5.81
C ASP A 462 19.32 -6.25 -4.41
N GLY A 463 20.11 -5.24 -4.02
CA GLY A 463 20.87 -5.22 -2.77
C GLY A 463 22.31 -5.69 -2.91
N LEU A 464 23.08 -5.61 -1.82
CA LEU A 464 24.51 -5.94 -1.79
C LEU A 464 24.68 -7.41 -1.40
N PRO A 465 25.24 -8.27 -2.26
CA PRO A 465 25.59 -9.64 -1.88
C PRO A 465 26.64 -9.64 -0.77
N ILE A 466 26.39 -10.40 0.28
CA ILE A 466 27.28 -10.55 1.44
C ILE A 466 27.57 -12.03 1.69
N ASP A 467 28.82 -12.31 2.04
CA ASP A 467 29.26 -13.65 2.44
C ASP A 467 29.24 -13.75 3.96
N LEU A 468 28.22 -14.41 4.52
CA LEU A 468 28.03 -14.63 5.95
C LEU A 468 28.99 -15.70 6.50
N ALA A 469 29.76 -16.38 5.62
CA ALA A 469 30.86 -17.23 6.04
C ALA A 469 32.20 -16.49 6.15
N SER A 470 32.28 -15.24 5.69
CA SER A 470 33.51 -14.44 5.75
C SER A 470 33.71 -13.76 7.10
N ASP A 471 34.94 -13.35 7.42
CA ASP A 471 35.24 -12.56 8.64
C ASP A 471 34.84 -11.08 8.52
N LYS A 472 34.25 -10.65 7.39
CA LYS A 472 33.87 -9.26 7.15
C LYS A 472 32.49 -8.97 7.76
N ASN A 473 32.47 -8.27 8.88
CA ASN A 473 31.24 -7.89 9.58
C ASN A 473 30.76 -6.47 9.27
N ASP A 474 31.67 -5.56 8.90
CA ASP A 474 31.37 -4.13 8.75
C ASP A 474 31.30 -3.71 7.28
N TYR A 475 30.24 -2.95 6.97
CA TYR A 475 29.95 -2.42 5.65
C TYR A 475 29.67 -0.93 5.78
N VAL A 476 30.50 -0.11 5.12
CA VAL A 476 30.40 1.35 5.16
C VAL A 476 29.62 1.85 3.96
N PHE A 477 28.72 2.80 4.20
CA PHE A 477 27.81 3.35 3.20
C PHE A 477 27.73 4.88 3.30
N HIS A 478 27.39 5.51 2.17
CA HIS A 478 26.95 6.90 2.10
C HIS A 478 25.47 6.94 1.74
N ILE A 479 24.72 7.87 2.33
CA ILE A 479 23.37 8.24 1.91
C ILE A 479 23.36 9.72 1.53
N THR A 480 22.75 10.02 0.38
CA THR A 480 22.49 11.39 -0.09
C THR A 480 20.99 11.63 -0.08
N PRO A 481 20.44 12.26 0.98
CA PRO A 481 19.01 12.42 1.10
C PRO A 481 18.47 13.50 0.15
N LYS A 482 17.24 13.34 -0.35
CA LYS A 482 16.64 14.28 -1.33
C LYS A 482 15.60 15.22 -0.74
N ASN A 483 14.70 14.72 0.11
CA ASN A 483 13.58 15.51 0.63
C ASN A 483 13.75 15.84 2.12
N ALA A 484 13.26 17.00 2.55
CA ALA A 484 13.25 17.36 3.97
C ALA A 484 12.25 16.53 4.79
N GLY A 485 12.47 16.45 6.10
CA GLY A 485 11.58 15.83 7.09
C GLY A 485 12.19 14.65 7.83
N ASP A 486 11.42 14.05 8.73
CA ASP A 486 11.85 12.89 9.51
C ASP A 486 11.91 11.64 8.63
N GLN A 487 13.00 10.90 8.76
CA GLN A 487 13.32 9.74 7.96
C GLN A 487 13.69 8.55 8.84
N LYS A 488 13.44 7.36 8.31
CA LYS A 488 13.80 6.09 8.97
C LYS A 488 14.56 5.20 8.00
N LEU A 489 15.87 5.05 8.25
CA LEU A 489 16.69 4.12 7.49
C LEU A 489 16.52 2.71 8.04
N THR A 490 16.07 1.76 7.22
CA THR A 490 15.96 0.35 7.60
C THR A 490 16.96 -0.48 6.80
N ALA A 491 17.80 -1.26 7.47
CA ALA A 491 18.70 -2.24 6.86
C ALA A 491 18.22 -3.66 7.18
N ALA A 492 18.31 -4.57 6.22
CA ALA A 492 17.91 -5.96 6.40
C ALA A 492 18.88 -6.92 5.71
N VAL A 493 19.16 -8.06 6.35
CA VAL A 493 19.82 -9.19 5.69
C VAL A 493 18.76 -10.18 5.25
N VAL A 494 18.65 -10.40 3.95
CA VAL A 494 17.66 -11.28 3.31
C VAL A 494 18.36 -12.49 2.71
N ARG A 495 17.78 -13.68 2.88
CA ARG A 495 18.19 -14.91 2.22
C ARG A 495 16.94 -15.74 1.91
N ASP A 496 16.80 -16.18 0.67
CA ASP A 496 15.64 -16.95 0.20
C ASP A 496 14.30 -16.33 0.62
N ASP A 497 14.15 -15.02 0.37
CA ASP A 497 12.99 -14.19 0.74
C ASP A 497 12.71 -14.05 2.26
N VAL A 498 13.60 -14.55 3.12
CA VAL A 498 13.50 -14.43 4.58
C VAL A 498 14.42 -13.35 5.11
N LYS A 499 13.86 -12.38 5.84
CA LYS A 499 14.61 -11.37 6.60
C LYS A 499 15.25 -12.00 7.82
N LEU A 500 16.51 -12.41 7.72
CA LEU A 500 17.28 -13.03 8.81
C LEU A 500 17.53 -12.06 9.97
N GLY A 501 17.58 -10.77 9.68
CA GLY A 501 17.76 -9.71 10.66
C GLY A 501 17.47 -8.35 10.06
N THR A 502 17.07 -7.42 10.92
CA THR A 502 16.72 -6.05 10.55
C THR A 502 17.22 -5.09 11.61
N ALA A 503 17.60 -3.89 11.18
CA ALA A 503 17.88 -2.77 12.06
C ALA A 503 17.31 -1.49 11.47
N ASP A 504 16.94 -0.56 12.34
CA ASP A 504 16.44 0.73 11.92
C ASP A 504 17.10 1.88 12.68
N LYS A 505 17.19 3.03 12.01
CA LYS A 505 17.75 4.25 12.56
C LYS A 505 16.98 5.46 12.04
N ASP A 506 16.42 6.23 12.97
CA ASP A 506 15.77 7.49 12.66
C ASP A 506 16.82 8.61 12.49
N TYR A 507 16.56 9.50 11.53
CA TYR A 507 17.34 10.72 11.27
C TYR A 507 16.42 11.79 10.65
N THR A 508 16.77 13.06 10.78
CA THR A 508 16.01 14.17 10.21
C THR A 508 16.79 14.77 9.04
N VAL A 509 16.09 15.02 7.93
CA VAL A 509 16.64 15.75 6.79
C VAL A 509 16.20 17.20 6.85
N ALA A 510 17.14 18.11 7.06
CA ALA A 510 16.88 19.53 6.93
C ALA A 510 16.74 19.90 5.44
N GLY A 511 15.76 20.74 5.12
CA GLY A 511 15.63 21.29 3.77
C GLY A 511 16.84 22.17 3.45
N ARG A 512 17.35 22.05 2.23
CA ARG A 512 18.44 22.89 1.75
C ARG A 512 17.90 24.29 1.45
N VAL A 513 18.56 25.31 1.97
CA VAL A 513 18.25 26.71 1.64
C VAL A 513 19.20 27.13 0.53
N HIS A 514 18.70 27.22 -0.69
CA HIS A 514 19.50 27.60 -1.85
C HIS A 514 19.81 29.10 -1.87
N THR A 515 20.81 29.45 -2.67
CA THR A 515 21.26 30.81 -2.97
C THR A 515 20.06 31.70 -3.26
N THR A 516 20.10 32.95 -2.79
CA THR A 516 19.14 33.98 -3.20
C THR A 516 19.87 35.11 -3.92
N VAL A 517 19.23 35.64 -4.95
CA VAL A 517 19.72 36.76 -5.77
C VAL A 517 18.71 37.88 -5.70
N THR A 518 19.17 39.13 -5.64
CA THR A 518 18.29 40.30 -5.70
C THR A 518 18.97 41.44 -6.46
N ILE A 519 18.27 42.01 -7.43
CA ILE A 519 18.65 43.23 -8.12
C ILE A 519 18.02 44.42 -7.36
N GLU A 520 18.82 45.44 -7.06
CA GLU A 520 18.37 46.71 -6.49
C GLU A 520 18.86 47.88 -7.33
N GLY A 521 18.05 48.94 -7.47
CA GLY A 521 18.43 50.20 -8.13
C GLY A 521 17.89 50.38 -9.55
N LEU A 522 17.08 49.43 -10.03
CA LEU A 522 16.39 49.49 -11.33
C LEU A 522 14.86 49.56 -11.21
N GLU A 523 14.31 49.56 -10.00
CA GLU A 523 12.85 49.63 -9.78
C GLU A 523 12.27 50.91 -10.40
N ASP A 524 11.31 50.76 -11.31
CA ASP A 524 10.64 51.86 -12.03
C ASP A 524 11.62 52.82 -12.73
N ALA A 525 12.83 52.35 -13.06
CA ALA A 525 13.85 53.18 -13.69
C ALA A 525 13.43 53.53 -15.12
N VAL A 526 13.43 54.83 -15.43
CA VAL A 526 13.36 55.34 -16.81
C VAL A 526 14.77 55.71 -17.23
N ILE A 527 15.32 54.97 -18.19
CA ILE A 527 16.68 55.15 -18.71
C ILE A 527 16.56 55.67 -20.15
N LYS A 528 17.25 56.74 -20.51
CA LYS A 528 17.26 57.19 -21.91
C LYS A 528 18.13 56.25 -22.74
N GLU A 529 17.75 56.00 -23.98
CA GLU A 529 18.54 55.16 -24.88
C GLU A 529 20.00 55.66 -24.96
N GLY A 530 20.97 54.76 -24.72
CA GLY A 530 22.40 55.10 -24.70
C GLY A 530 22.93 55.73 -23.39
N GLU A 531 22.07 56.07 -22.42
CA GLU A 531 22.52 56.46 -21.08
C GLU A 531 22.78 55.24 -20.19
N SER A 532 23.75 55.36 -19.30
CA SER A 532 24.09 54.30 -18.35
C SER A 532 23.41 54.50 -16.99
N LYS A 533 22.96 53.40 -16.37
CA LYS A 533 22.40 53.37 -15.02
C LYS A 533 23.09 52.30 -14.17
N ASP A 534 23.51 52.69 -12.96
CA ASP A 534 24.13 51.79 -12.00
C ASP A 534 23.07 51.04 -11.18
N PHE A 535 23.33 49.79 -10.85
CA PHE A 535 22.49 48.91 -10.05
C PHE A 535 23.34 47.89 -9.27
N THR A 536 22.76 47.22 -8.28
CA THR A 536 23.46 46.22 -7.45
C THR A 536 22.79 44.87 -7.57
N VAL A 537 23.59 43.80 -7.67
CA VAL A 537 23.12 42.43 -7.48
C VAL A 537 23.66 41.90 -6.16
N LYS A 538 22.76 41.57 -5.24
CA LYS A 538 23.08 40.93 -3.97
C LYS A 538 22.97 39.43 -4.14
N VAL A 539 24.03 38.72 -3.80
CA VAL A 539 24.06 37.25 -3.80
C VAL A 539 24.26 36.79 -2.37
N ASP A 540 23.31 36.02 -1.85
CA ASP A 540 23.42 35.33 -0.57
C ASP A 540 23.43 33.82 -0.83
N PRO A 541 24.59 33.15 -0.78
CA PRO A 541 24.74 31.74 -1.14
C PRO A 541 23.99 30.75 -0.24
N LYS A 542 23.61 31.14 0.98
CA LYS A 542 22.94 30.28 1.97
C LYS A 542 23.67 28.94 2.19
N ASP A 543 23.14 27.82 1.71
CA ASP A 543 23.74 26.48 1.81
C ASP A 543 24.51 26.05 0.54
N ASP A 544 24.56 26.87 -0.51
CA ASP A 544 25.38 26.62 -1.71
C ASP A 544 26.82 27.11 -1.51
N THR A 545 27.77 26.32 -1.99
CA THR A 545 29.23 26.51 -1.78
C THR A 545 30.01 26.32 -3.08
N GLY A 546 31.25 26.82 -3.14
CA GLY A 546 32.14 26.69 -4.30
C GLY A 546 31.96 27.78 -5.38
N LYS A 547 32.38 27.50 -6.62
CA LYS A 547 32.36 28.50 -7.71
C LYS A 547 30.98 28.63 -8.35
N GLY A 548 30.52 29.87 -8.54
CA GLY A 548 29.31 30.21 -9.27
C GLY A 548 29.56 31.32 -10.30
N LYS A 549 28.54 31.70 -11.07
CA LYS A 549 28.58 32.81 -12.01
C LYS A 549 27.32 33.66 -11.94
N ILE A 550 27.45 34.99 -11.88
CA ILE A 550 26.35 35.92 -12.12
C ILE A 550 26.22 36.10 -13.63
N ASP A 551 25.03 35.89 -14.18
CA ASP A 551 24.77 35.93 -15.62
C ASP A 551 23.49 36.71 -15.92
N PHE A 552 23.57 37.69 -16.83
CA PHE A 552 22.43 38.45 -17.34
C PHE A 552 21.93 37.94 -18.69
N GLY A 553 22.42 36.78 -19.13
CA GLY A 553 22.04 36.13 -20.39
C GLY A 553 22.38 36.99 -21.61
N GLY A 554 21.40 37.18 -22.49
CA GLY A 554 21.58 37.99 -23.71
C GLY A 554 21.93 39.45 -23.46
N LYS A 555 21.78 39.93 -22.22
CA LYS A 555 22.08 41.32 -21.82
C LYS A 555 23.51 41.53 -21.30
N ASN A 556 24.34 40.49 -21.23
CA ASN A 556 25.76 40.64 -20.84
C ASN A 556 26.48 41.69 -21.72
N GLY A 557 26.16 41.78 -23.02
CA GLY A 557 26.73 42.79 -23.93
C GLY A 557 26.24 44.24 -23.75
N GLU A 558 25.35 44.49 -22.79
CA GLU A 558 24.84 45.82 -22.39
C GLU A 558 25.23 46.16 -20.94
N VAL A 559 25.88 45.24 -20.22
CA VAL A 559 26.20 45.36 -18.79
C VAL A 559 27.71 45.43 -18.56
N GLN A 560 28.11 46.26 -17.60
CA GLN A 560 29.44 46.35 -17.05
C GLN A 560 29.41 46.02 -15.56
N TYR A 561 30.48 45.46 -15.03
CA TYR A 561 30.66 45.21 -13.60
C TYR A 561 31.81 46.06 -13.05
N LYS A 562 31.75 46.34 -11.76
CA LYS A 562 32.77 47.12 -11.07
C LYS A 562 33.91 46.22 -10.56
N ASP A 563 35.14 46.55 -10.92
CA ASP A 563 36.36 45.89 -10.43
C ASP A 563 37.32 46.95 -9.87
N GLY A 564 37.31 47.10 -8.55
CA GLY A 564 37.97 48.23 -7.88
C GLY A 564 37.25 49.56 -8.17
N ASP A 565 37.99 50.54 -8.69
CA ASP A 565 37.44 51.86 -9.09
C ASP A 565 37.05 51.92 -10.58
N ASP A 566 37.31 50.84 -11.34
CA ASP A 566 37.11 50.78 -12.79
C ASP A 566 35.86 49.96 -13.19
N TRP A 567 35.26 50.32 -14.32
CA TRP A 567 34.15 49.60 -14.95
C TRP A 567 34.66 48.70 -16.07
N LYS A 568 34.27 47.42 -16.05
CA LYS A 568 34.66 46.40 -17.05
C LYS A 568 33.45 45.76 -17.70
N ASP A 569 33.57 45.43 -18.97
CA ASP A 569 32.49 44.74 -19.70
C ASP A 569 32.23 43.35 -19.11
N MET A 570 30.94 42.98 -19.04
CA MET A 570 30.53 41.67 -18.53
C MET A 570 31.05 40.54 -19.46
N PRO A 571 31.65 39.47 -18.93
CA PRO A 571 32.01 38.30 -19.73
C PRO A 571 30.76 37.67 -20.38
N ALA A 572 30.92 37.12 -21.59
CA ALA A 572 29.81 36.53 -22.33
C ALA A 572 29.15 35.35 -21.60
N ASP A 573 29.92 34.61 -20.80
CA ASP A 573 29.49 33.45 -20.01
C ASP A 573 29.23 33.77 -18.52
N GLY A 574 29.19 35.06 -18.17
CA GLY A 574 28.91 35.54 -16.81
C GLY A 574 30.17 35.84 -15.97
N LEU A 575 29.98 36.56 -14.85
CA LEU A 575 31.03 36.94 -13.90
C LEU A 575 31.23 35.83 -12.87
N GLU A 576 32.43 35.26 -12.78
CA GLU A 576 32.76 34.23 -11.79
C GLU A 576 32.75 34.81 -10.36
N ILE A 577 32.09 34.09 -9.46
CA ILE A 577 31.97 34.42 -8.05
C ILE A 577 32.33 33.21 -7.17
N ASP A 578 32.78 33.46 -5.95
CA ASP A 578 32.98 32.43 -4.94
C ASP A 578 31.80 32.45 -3.95
N LEU A 579 31.02 31.38 -3.92
CA LEU A 579 29.89 31.23 -3.01
C LEU A 579 30.37 30.99 -1.55
N ASP A 580 31.65 30.64 -1.36
CA ASP A 580 32.25 30.50 -0.04
C ASP A 580 32.56 31.85 0.64
N ASP A 581 32.53 32.96 -0.11
CA ASP A 581 32.74 34.32 0.42
C ASP A 581 31.56 34.83 1.28
N GLY A 582 30.43 34.10 1.31
CA GLY A 582 29.20 34.50 1.98
C GLY A 582 28.42 35.58 1.22
N ALA A 583 27.46 36.22 1.90
CA ALA A 583 26.60 37.22 1.28
C ALA A 583 27.40 38.44 0.82
N LYS A 584 27.28 38.79 -0.47
CA LYS A 584 28.09 39.82 -1.11
C LYS A 584 27.29 40.61 -2.14
N ASP A 585 27.61 41.89 -2.21
CA ASP A 585 26.99 42.84 -3.13
C ASP A 585 27.95 43.09 -4.30
N TYR A 586 27.42 43.03 -5.51
CA TYR A 586 28.15 43.24 -6.75
C TYR A 586 27.54 44.43 -7.48
N GLU A 587 28.37 45.44 -7.76
CA GLU A 587 27.94 46.65 -8.46
C GLU A 587 28.05 46.47 -9.98
N PHE A 588 26.97 46.82 -10.67
CA PHE A 588 26.82 46.71 -12.12
C PHE A 588 26.28 48.01 -12.72
N ARG A 589 26.44 48.14 -14.03
CA ARG A 589 25.94 49.27 -14.82
C ARG A 589 25.35 48.74 -16.12
N ILE A 590 24.14 49.15 -16.46
CA ILE A 590 23.48 48.81 -17.73
C ILE A 590 23.43 50.03 -18.64
N THR A 591 23.67 49.82 -19.95
CA THR A 591 23.50 50.82 -21.01
C THR A 591 22.60 50.23 -22.10
N PRO A 592 21.27 50.44 -22.00
CA PRO A 592 20.33 49.81 -22.92
C PRO A 592 20.41 50.40 -24.33
N LYS A 593 20.26 49.52 -25.33
CA LYS A 593 20.37 49.84 -26.77
C LYS A 593 19.05 49.82 -27.54
N VAL A 594 17.95 49.50 -26.86
CA VAL A 594 16.63 49.29 -27.48
C VAL A 594 15.60 50.02 -26.64
N THR A 595 14.68 50.74 -27.26
CA THR A 595 13.63 51.51 -26.58
C THR A 595 12.45 50.63 -26.16
N GLY A 596 11.64 51.12 -25.22
CA GLY A 596 10.48 50.41 -24.69
C GLY A 596 10.71 49.74 -23.34
N LYS A 597 9.70 48.99 -22.86
CA LYS A 597 9.77 48.26 -21.60
C LYS A 597 10.74 47.08 -21.74
N GLN A 598 11.69 46.96 -20.82
CA GLN A 598 12.68 45.89 -20.79
C GLN A 598 12.73 45.24 -19.42
N THR A 599 13.20 43.99 -19.37
CA THR A 599 13.42 43.22 -18.15
C THR A 599 14.87 42.78 -18.10
N LEU A 600 15.55 43.02 -16.98
CA LEU A 600 16.87 42.48 -16.70
C LEU A 600 16.72 41.29 -15.74
N THR A 601 17.19 40.13 -16.17
CA THR A 601 17.26 38.93 -15.33
C THR A 601 18.70 38.76 -14.84
N ALA A 602 18.93 38.68 -13.52
CA ALA A 602 20.20 38.27 -12.94
C ALA A 602 20.06 36.84 -12.43
N ALA A 603 20.84 35.91 -12.98
CA ALA A 603 20.86 34.52 -12.56
C ALA A 603 22.22 34.18 -11.93
N VAL A 604 22.21 33.50 -10.78
CA VAL A 604 23.42 32.83 -10.25
C VAL A 604 23.37 31.37 -10.66
N LYS A 605 24.40 30.95 -11.39
CA LYS A 605 24.52 29.59 -11.93
C LYS A 605 25.75 28.91 -11.37
N GLN A 606 25.64 27.61 -11.12
CA GLN A 606 26.77 26.72 -10.83
C GLN A 606 26.75 25.58 -11.86
N ASP A 607 27.83 25.47 -12.63
CA ASP A 607 27.91 24.65 -13.84
C ASP A 607 26.77 24.93 -14.84
N LYS A 608 25.85 23.96 -15.03
CA LYS A 608 24.68 24.07 -15.92
C LYS A 608 23.39 24.37 -15.17
N ASN A 609 23.42 24.39 -13.84
CA ASN A 609 22.25 24.54 -12.99
C ASN A 609 22.15 25.98 -12.51
N GLU A 610 20.95 26.52 -12.57
CA GLU A 610 20.66 27.82 -11.98
C GLU A 610 20.26 27.64 -10.52
N LEU A 611 20.96 28.34 -9.63
CA LEU A 611 20.72 28.28 -8.19
C LEU A 611 19.63 29.27 -7.78
N ALA A 612 19.65 30.47 -8.36
CA ALA A 612 18.62 31.48 -8.18
C ALA A 612 18.60 32.51 -9.31
N ARG A 613 17.47 33.20 -9.44
CA ARG A 613 17.27 34.33 -10.33
C ARG A 613 16.48 35.45 -9.68
N ASP A 614 16.70 36.67 -10.14
CA ASP A 614 15.83 37.81 -9.90
C ASP A 614 15.61 38.59 -11.20
N GLU A 615 14.47 39.27 -11.31
CA GLU A 615 14.06 39.99 -12.51
C GLU A 615 13.57 41.39 -12.15
N LYS A 616 14.04 42.41 -12.89
CA LYS A 616 13.60 43.79 -12.74
C LYS A 616 13.23 44.42 -14.07
N ASP A 617 12.05 45.00 -14.10
CA ASP A 617 11.55 45.80 -15.21
C ASP A 617 12.09 47.23 -15.13
N PHE A 618 12.47 47.77 -16.28
CA PHE A 618 12.83 49.17 -16.46
C PHE A 618 12.30 49.66 -17.82
N VAL A 619 12.13 50.96 -17.99
CA VAL A 619 11.63 51.57 -19.22
C VAL A 619 12.76 52.31 -19.90
N VAL A 620 12.92 52.07 -21.20
CA VAL A 620 13.87 52.82 -22.01
C VAL A 620 13.12 53.83 -22.87
N SER A 621 13.33 55.12 -22.62
CA SER A 621 12.66 56.20 -23.35
C SER A 621 13.45 56.63 -24.59
N GLU A 622 12.73 56.93 -25.68
CA GLU A 622 13.29 57.48 -26.92
C GLU A 622 13.90 58.87 -26.70
N MET A 623 14.97 59.19 -27.41
CA MET A 623 15.50 60.55 -27.49
C MET A 623 14.57 61.44 -28.36
N PRO A 624 14.30 62.71 -28.00
CA PRO A 624 13.38 63.55 -28.76
C PRO A 624 13.93 63.93 -30.15
N ILE A 625 13.03 63.99 -31.13
CA ILE A 625 13.35 64.19 -32.54
C ILE A 625 13.02 65.62 -32.97
N LEU A 626 13.96 66.28 -33.67
CA LEU A 626 13.78 67.55 -34.35
C LEU A 626 13.63 67.34 -35.85
N THR A 627 12.48 67.72 -36.41
CA THR A 627 12.24 67.73 -37.85
C THR A 627 12.29 69.16 -38.37
N LEU A 628 13.20 69.45 -39.29
CA LEU A 628 13.37 70.77 -39.89
C LEU A 628 13.11 70.72 -41.39
N LYS A 629 12.13 71.48 -41.86
CA LYS A 629 11.78 71.59 -43.29
C LYS A 629 11.97 73.02 -43.76
N ASP A 630 12.72 73.19 -44.84
CA ASP A 630 13.03 74.49 -45.45
C ASP A 630 13.80 75.45 -44.52
N GLY A 631 14.54 74.87 -43.57
CA GLY A 631 15.41 75.54 -42.60
C GLY A 631 16.70 74.78 -42.36
N VAL A 632 17.69 75.46 -41.78
CA VAL A 632 18.99 74.88 -41.43
C VAL A 632 19.31 75.02 -39.94
N ILE A 633 19.91 73.98 -39.36
CA ILE A 633 20.46 74.03 -38.00
C ILE A 633 21.78 74.80 -38.03
N THR A 634 21.87 75.86 -37.24
CA THR A 634 23.07 76.70 -37.13
C THR A 634 23.97 76.24 -35.98
N SER A 635 23.40 75.82 -34.84
CA SER A 635 24.15 75.20 -33.75
C SER A 635 23.28 74.35 -32.83
N VAL A 636 23.87 73.34 -32.17
CA VAL A 636 23.25 72.56 -31.09
C VAL A 636 24.26 72.43 -29.94
N THR A 637 23.88 72.92 -28.76
CA THR A 637 24.74 72.90 -27.57
C THR A 637 24.06 72.22 -26.40
N VAL A 638 24.80 71.37 -25.67
CA VAL A 638 24.29 70.67 -24.47
C VAL A 638 24.88 71.33 -23.22
N PRO A 639 24.10 71.52 -22.15
CA PRO A 639 24.63 72.07 -20.90
C PRO A 639 25.73 71.18 -20.32
N GLY A 640 26.89 71.78 -19.98
CA GLY A 640 27.97 71.05 -19.32
C GLY A 640 27.58 70.59 -17.92
N LYS A 641 27.86 69.33 -17.57
CA LYS A 641 27.59 68.80 -16.22
C LYS A 641 28.37 69.59 -15.16
N ASN A 642 27.71 69.93 -14.05
CA ASN A 642 28.29 70.62 -12.89
C ASN A 642 28.93 72.00 -13.16
N GLY A 643 28.36 72.76 -14.11
CA GLY A 643 28.78 74.15 -14.37
C GLY A 643 29.98 74.29 -15.33
N ALA A 644 30.32 73.23 -16.07
CA ALA A 644 31.25 73.30 -17.19
C ALA A 644 30.65 74.06 -18.38
N ASP A 645 31.50 74.60 -19.25
CA ASP A 645 31.07 75.32 -20.46
C ASP A 645 30.21 74.41 -21.36
N PRO A 646 29.15 74.93 -22.03
CA PRO A 646 28.29 74.15 -22.91
C PRO A 646 29.08 73.49 -24.05
N GLU A 647 28.78 72.22 -24.34
CA GLU A 647 29.44 71.45 -25.39
C GLU A 647 28.69 71.61 -26.72
N ASP A 648 29.38 72.00 -27.78
CA ASP A 648 28.83 72.10 -29.14
C ASP A 648 28.89 70.74 -29.84
N ILE A 649 27.71 70.18 -30.12
CA ILE A 649 27.54 68.87 -30.74
C ILE A 649 26.96 68.96 -32.15
N THR A 650 26.95 70.15 -32.77
CA THR A 650 26.28 70.43 -34.05
C THR A 650 26.66 69.45 -35.15
N GLU A 651 27.94 69.14 -35.31
CA GLU A 651 28.43 68.23 -36.36
C GLU A 651 28.04 66.77 -36.10
N ILE A 652 27.93 66.36 -34.83
CA ILE A 652 27.49 65.01 -34.45
C ILE A 652 26.01 64.84 -34.79
N VAL A 653 25.19 65.83 -34.41
CA VAL A 653 23.75 65.84 -34.69
C VAL A 653 23.50 65.83 -36.21
N LYS A 654 24.22 66.66 -36.98
CA LYS A 654 24.08 66.71 -38.45
C LYS A 654 24.50 65.41 -39.14
N LYS A 655 25.58 64.76 -38.67
CA LYS A 655 26.09 63.51 -39.27
C LYS A 655 25.18 62.31 -39.00
N ASN A 656 24.43 62.36 -37.89
CA ASN A 656 23.49 61.33 -37.47
C ASN A 656 22.04 61.70 -37.79
N ALA A 657 21.81 62.46 -38.87
CA ALA A 657 20.46 62.69 -39.37
C ALA A 657 19.80 61.35 -39.74
N ASN A 658 18.55 61.19 -39.35
CA ASN A 658 17.72 60.03 -39.69
C ASN A 658 17.49 59.99 -41.20
N GLU A 659 17.11 58.82 -41.74
CA GLU A 659 16.90 58.64 -43.19
C GLU A 659 15.84 59.59 -43.78
N ASP A 660 14.93 60.11 -42.96
CA ASP A 660 13.88 61.06 -43.33
C ASP A 660 14.30 62.55 -43.22
N GLY A 661 15.55 62.81 -42.83
CA GLY A 661 16.11 64.16 -42.67
C GLY A 661 15.84 64.81 -41.30
N SER A 662 15.28 64.07 -40.34
CA SER A 662 15.13 64.52 -38.95
C SER A 662 16.39 64.28 -38.11
N PHE A 663 16.48 64.90 -36.93
CA PHE A 663 17.66 64.85 -36.05
C PHE A 663 17.28 64.38 -34.65
N ASN A 664 18.01 63.40 -34.10
CA ASN A 664 17.87 63.03 -32.69
C ASN A 664 18.66 64.03 -31.85
N VAL A 665 17.95 64.83 -31.03
CA VAL A 665 18.55 65.90 -30.24
C VAL A 665 18.30 65.63 -28.76
N PRO A 666 19.34 65.69 -27.90
CA PRO A 666 19.14 65.52 -26.47
C PRO A 666 18.16 66.54 -25.89
N GLU A 667 17.23 66.07 -25.05
CA GLU A 667 16.35 66.95 -24.28
C GLU A 667 17.18 67.97 -23.46
N GLY A 668 16.77 69.23 -23.46
CA GLY A 668 17.45 70.34 -22.80
C GLY A 668 18.64 70.91 -23.57
N ALA A 669 19.00 70.36 -24.74
CA ALA A 669 19.98 70.98 -25.62
C ALA A 669 19.41 72.29 -26.20
N THR A 670 20.23 73.35 -26.23
CA THR A 670 19.87 74.60 -26.92
C THR A 670 20.13 74.43 -28.40
N VAL A 671 19.07 74.45 -29.20
CA VAL A 671 19.07 74.32 -30.65
C VAL A 671 18.85 75.68 -31.28
N SER A 672 19.72 76.08 -32.20
CA SER A 672 19.57 77.28 -33.03
C SER A 672 19.26 76.90 -34.48
N VAL A 673 18.23 77.53 -35.04
CA VAL A 673 17.74 77.28 -36.40
C VAL A 673 17.56 78.59 -37.17
N ALA A 674 17.67 78.53 -38.50
CA ALA A 674 17.47 79.66 -39.39
C ALA A 674 16.78 79.24 -40.69
N PHE A 675 16.09 80.18 -41.35
CA PHE A 675 15.52 79.98 -42.68
C PHE A 675 16.64 79.79 -43.71
N ASP A 676 16.51 78.79 -44.58
CA ASP A 676 17.51 78.46 -45.59
C ASP A 676 17.43 79.42 -46.78
N LYS A 677 17.97 80.64 -46.60
CA LYS A 677 17.95 81.69 -47.63
C LYS A 677 18.58 81.26 -48.95
N ASP A 678 19.60 80.41 -48.87
CA ASP A 678 20.35 79.99 -50.05
C ASP A 678 19.54 79.01 -50.91
N ALA A 679 18.74 78.14 -50.28
CA ALA A 679 17.83 77.24 -51.00
C ALA A 679 16.69 77.98 -51.75
N PHE A 680 16.33 79.20 -51.32
CA PHE A 680 15.19 79.96 -51.88
C PHE A 680 15.58 81.24 -52.65
N ALA A 681 16.88 81.54 -52.79
CA ALA A 681 17.38 82.79 -53.39
C ALA A 681 16.85 83.08 -54.81
N ASP A 682 16.57 82.06 -55.61
CA ASP A 682 16.10 82.19 -57.01
C ASP A 682 14.57 82.08 -57.17
N SER A 683 13.82 81.88 -56.07
CA SER A 683 12.38 81.53 -56.12
C SER A 683 11.43 82.74 -56.14
N GLY A 684 11.91 83.94 -55.82
CA GLY A 684 11.08 85.15 -55.66
C GLY A 684 10.22 85.17 -54.39
N LEU A 685 10.36 84.17 -53.51
CA LEU A 685 9.63 84.05 -52.25
C LEU A 685 10.48 84.57 -51.08
N LYS A 686 9.86 85.26 -50.13
CA LYS A 686 10.46 85.69 -48.86
C LYS A 686 9.94 84.84 -47.71
N PHE A 687 10.66 84.80 -46.59
CA PHE A 687 10.17 84.19 -45.36
C PHE A 687 8.83 84.84 -44.94
N GLY A 688 7.83 84.01 -44.67
CA GLY A 688 6.55 84.42 -44.12
C GLY A 688 6.54 84.23 -42.61
N HIS A 689 6.49 82.97 -42.19
CA HIS A 689 6.53 82.58 -40.78
C HIS A 689 6.93 81.10 -40.66
N TRP A 690 7.21 80.63 -39.44
CA TRP A 690 7.39 79.22 -39.13
C TRP A 690 6.05 78.58 -38.72
N ASP A 691 5.74 77.44 -39.30
CA ASP A 691 4.77 76.51 -38.74
C ASP A 691 5.50 75.63 -37.71
N ILE A 692 5.22 75.87 -36.44
CA ILE A 692 5.94 75.29 -35.30
C ILE A 692 4.99 74.40 -34.52
N THR A 693 5.35 73.13 -34.38
CA THR A 693 4.65 72.19 -33.51
C THR A 693 5.64 71.54 -32.53
N GLY A 694 5.20 71.34 -31.29
CA GLY A 694 6.02 70.69 -30.26
C GLY A 694 6.83 71.64 -29.36
N LEU A 695 6.82 72.95 -29.58
CA LEU A 695 7.32 73.95 -28.61
C LEU A 695 6.19 74.46 -27.70
N ASP A 696 6.51 74.80 -26.46
CA ASP A 696 5.51 75.25 -25.48
C ASP A 696 4.97 76.66 -25.77
N ASP A 697 5.77 77.51 -26.43
CA ASP A 697 5.33 78.83 -26.93
C ASP A 697 5.75 79.02 -28.40
N PRO A 698 4.99 78.46 -29.37
CA PRO A 698 5.29 78.57 -30.79
C PRO A 698 5.27 80.01 -31.31
N ASN A 699 4.34 80.83 -30.80
CA ASN A 699 4.11 82.20 -31.25
C ASN A 699 5.32 83.11 -30.97
N ALA A 700 6.11 82.81 -29.93
CA ALA A 700 7.32 83.57 -29.62
C ALA A 700 8.40 83.51 -30.72
N TYR A 701 8.32 82.56 -31.63
CA TYR A 701 9.34 82.29 -32.66
C TYR A 701 8.80 82.36 -34.10
N GLN A 702 7.48 82.30 -34.29
CA GLN A 702 6.81 82.17 -35.58
C GLN A 702 7.27 83.20 -36.63
N ASP A 703 7.44 84.47 -36.26
CA ASP A 703 7.80 85.54 -37.20
C ASP A 703 9.32 85.84 -37.24
N LYS A 704 10.14 85.02 -36.57
CA LYS A 704 11.60 85.21 -36.50
C LYS A 704 12.29 84.38 -37.57
N GLU A 705 13.02 85.06 -38.45
CA GLU A 705 13.78 84.42 -39.54
C GLU A 705 14.90 83.48 -39.03
N SER A 706 15.36 83.66 -37.78
CA SER A 706 16.22 82.74 -37.05
C SER A 706 15.97 82.84 -35.54
N PHE A 707 16.08 81.73 -34.82
CA PHE A 707 15.89 81.71 -33.36
C PHE A 707 16.56 80.49 -32.71
N ALA A 708 16.68 80.55 -31.38
CA ALA A 708 17.14 79.44 -30.56
C ALA A 708 16.07 79.04 -29.54
N PHE A 709 15.99 77.75 -29.24
CA PHE A 709 15.08 77.19 -28.25
C PHE A 709 15.74 75.99 -27.53
N GLU A 710 15.26 75.66 -26.33
CA GLU A 710 15.66 74.43 -25.64
C GLU A 710 14.79 73.25 -26.12
N MET A 711 15.43 72.15 -26.50
CA MET A 711 14.75 70.97 -27.02
C MET A 711 13.89 70.33 -25.91
N PRO A 712 12.55 70.23 -26.07
CA PRO A 712 11.68 69.61 -25.08
C PRO A 712 11.72 68.08 -25.15
N ALA A 713 11.16 67.40 -24.15
CA ALA A 713 11.05 65.93 -24.08
C ALA A 713 10.12 65.30 -25.14
N LYS A 714 9.69 66.05 -26.15
CA LYS A 714 8.73 65.67 -27.18
C LYS A 714 9.25 66.09 -28.55
N ALA A 715 8.76 65.45 -29.62
CA ALA A 715 9.17 65.79 -30.96
C ALA A 715 8.82 67.25 -31.32
N VAL A 716 9.76 67.94 -31.97
CA VAL A 716 9.58 69.32 -32.46
C VAL A 716 9.65 69.31 -33.98
N THR A 717 8.65 69.91 -34.63
CA THR A 717 8.67 70.12 -36.09
C THR A 717 8.61 71.60 -36.40
N LEU A 718 9.57 72.06 -37.21
CA LEU A 718 9.69 73.43 -37.67
C LEU A 718 9.65 73.42 -39.20
N LYS A 719 8.67 74.11 -39.79
CA LYS A 719 8.54 74.24 -41.23
C LYS A 719 8.46 75.72 -41.62
N ALA A 720 9.38 76.19 -42.46
CA ALA A 720 9.29 77.55 -42.96
C ALA A 720 8.17 77.67 -44.00
N MET A 721 7.28 78.63 -43.82
CA MET A 721 6.27 79.01 -44.79
C MET A 721 6.75 80.26 -45.53
N THR A 722 6.76 80.19 -46.85
CA THR A 722 7.24 81.27 -47.72
C THR A 722 6.09 82.02 -48.37
N GLN A 723 6.26 83.32 -48.60
CA GLN A 723 5.25 84.20 -49.19
C GLN A 723 5.83 84.99 -50.37
N ASP A 724 4.98 85.36 -51.33
CA ASP A 724 5.38 86.13 -52.50
C ASP A 724 5.86 87.54 -52.09
N ALA A 725 7.03 87.96 -52.59
CA ALA A 725 7.63 89.23 -52.21
C ALA A 725 6.86 90.48 -52.70
N SER A 726 5.83 90.31 -53.54
CA SER A 726 5.12 91.40 -54.24
C SER A 726 3.79 91.89 -53.62
N ILE A 727 3.41 91.40 -52.43
CA ILE A 727 2.15 91.78 -51.73
C ILE A 727 2.48 92.60 -50.46
N GLU A 728 1.90 93.80 -50.32
CA GLU A 728 2.01 94.67 -49.13
C GLU A 728 1.04 94.22 -48.01
N ASP A 729 1.52 94.31 -46.76
CA ASP A 729 0.84 93.91 -45.51
C ASP A 729 -0.41 94.73 -45.21
N ASP A 730 -1.55 94.05 -44.98
CA ASP A 730 -2.72 94.61 -44.30
C ASP A 730 -3.27 93.58 -43.29
N GLU A 731 -3.02 93.81 -42.00
CA GLU A 731 -3.63 93.06 -40.87
C GLU A 731 -5.11 93.43 -40.66
N PRO A 732 -5.93 92.50 -40.16
CA PRO A 732 -6.78 92.85 -39.02
C PRO A 732 -6.82 91.82 -37.89
N ASP A 733 -6.71 92.40 -36.70
CA ASP A 733 -6.80 91.92 -35.31
C ASP A 733 -8.11 91.21 -34.92
N ILE A 734 -8.03 90.01 -34.28
CA ILE A 734 -9.04 89.47 -33.35
C ILE A 734 -8.38 88.64 -32.22
N VAL A 735 -8.15 89.33 -31.11
CA VAL A 735 -8.08 88.93 -29.68
C VAL A 735 -8.66 87.55 -29.28
N GLY A 736 -7.82 86.67 -28.68
CA GLY A 736 -8.16 85.62 -27.69
C GLY A 736 -7.80 86.06 -26.24
N PRO A 737 -7.94 85.26 -25.15
CA PRO A 737 -7.93 83.79 -25.07
C PRO A 737 -8.92 83.11 -24.07
N ILE A 738 -8.97 81.78 -24.18
CA ILE A 738 -9.58 80.81 -23.27
C ILE A 738 -8.62 80.52 -22.10
N VAL A 739 -9.15 80.44 -20.87
CA VAL A 739 -8.47 79.83 -19.72
C VAL A 739 -9.08 78.46 -19.44
N ILE A 740 -8.17 77.52 -19.26
CA ILE A 740 -8.28 76.07 -19.07
C ILE A 740 -8.98 75.72 -17.75
N GLY A 741 -9.79 74.67 -17.78
CA GLY A 741 -10.41 74.10 -16.59
C GLY A 741 -11.08 72.76 -16.84
N THR A 742 -10.25 71.71 -16.99
CA THR A 742 -10.47 70.34 -16.50
C THR A 742 -11.80 69.61 -16.78
N THR A 743 -11.64 68.45 -17.42
CA THR A 743 -12.39 67.19 -17.25
C THR A 743 -13.79 67.06 -17.84
N VAL A 744 -13.97 65.94 -18.56
CA VAL A 744 -15.15 65.44 -19.28
C VAL A 744 -15.36 66.06 -20.66
N VAL A 745 -14.68 65.51 -21.67
CA VAL A 745 -15.10 65.68 -23.08
C VAL A 745 -16.11 64.59 -23.42
N VAL A 746 -17.37 64.86 -23.09
CA VAL A 746 -18.49 64.48 -23.96
C VAL A 746 -18.46 65.50 -25.10
N GLY A 747 -17.84 65.14 -26.22
CA GLY A 747 -17.67 66.00 -27.38
C GLY A 747 -18.71 65.71 -28.45
N GLY A 748 -19.94 66.18 -28.27
CA GLY A 748 -20.84 66.41 -29.38
C GLY A 748 -20.52 67.75 -30.04
N ALA A 749 -20.12 67.76 -31.32
CA ALA A 749 -20.19 68.93 -32.19
C ALA A 749 -20.23 68.53 -33.67
N VAL A 750 -21.44 68.63 -34.20
CA VAL A 750 -21.87 69.13 -35.52
C VAL A 750 -20.79 69.34 -36.61
N LEU A 751 -21.05 68.64 -37.72
CA LEU A 751 -20.50 68.75 -39.08
C LEU A 751 -20.23 70.19 -39.55
N GLY A 752 -19.04 70.41 -40.12
CA GLY A 752 -18.74 71.64 -40.85
C GLY A 752 -17.41 71.59 -41.60
N TYR A 753 -17.43 71.01 -42.80
CA TYR A 753 -16.48 71.27 -43.89
C TYR A 753 -15.02 70.83 -43.69
N GLN A 754 -14.67 69.66 -44.22
CA GLN A 754 -13.59 69.52 -45.21
C GLN A 754 -13.51 68.06 -45.71
N ALA A 755 -14.22 67.80 -46.80
CA ALA A 755 -13.98 66.67 -47.67
C ALA A 755 -13.10 67.16 -48.82
N TYR A 756 -11.84 66.74 -48.89
CA TYR A 756 -11.07 66.72 -50.14
C TYR A 756 -9.92 65.71 -50.09
N SER A 757 -10.27 64.45 -49.86
CA SER A 757 -9.60 63.29 -50.45
C SER A 757 -10.41 62.05 -50.11
N LEU A 758 -10.79 61.26 -51.12
CA LEU A 758 -11.64 60.05 -51.12
C LEU A 758 -13.09 60.34 -51.60
N GLY A 759 -13.51 59.59 -52.62
CA GLY A 759 -14.60 59.92 -53.54
C GLY A 759 -16.04 59.81 -53.01
N ALA A 760 -16.98 60.28 -53.84
CA ALA A 760 -18.41 60.44 -53.56
C ALA A 760 -19.20 59.15 -53.22
N GLU A 761 -18.57 57.98 -53.27
CA GLU A 761 -19.17 56.70 -52.88
C GLU A 761 -19.18 56.47 -51.35
N PHE A 762 -18.37 57.22 -50.60
CA PHE A 762 -18.23 57.09 -49.14
C PHE A 762 -19.11 58.05 -48.31
N ALA A 763 -19.57 59.15 -48.91
CA ALA A 763 -20.29 60.21 -48.18
C ALA A 763 -21.70 59.78 -47.72
N GLY A 764 -22.35 58.85 -48.45
CA GLY A 764 -23.64 58.29 -48.04
C GLY A 764 -23.52 57.25 -46.90
N LYS A 765 -22.35 56.65 -46.71
CA LYS A 765 -22.10 55.59 -45.71
C LYS A 765 -21.62 56.11 -44.35
N LEU A 766 -21.16 57.36 -44.26
CA LEU A 766 -20.69 57.97 -43.00
C LEU A 766 -21.80 58.58 -42.12
N MET A 767 -22.99 58.82 -42.68
CA MET A 767 -24.02 59.64 -42.02
C MET A 767 -24.83 58.94 -40.91
N ALA A 768 -24.52 57.68 -40.57
CA ALA A 768 -25.28 56.89 -39.60
C ALA A 768 -24.46 56.28 -38.45
N LEU A 769 -23.14 56.45 -38.43
CA LEU A 769 -22.26 55.92 -37.38
C LEU A 769 -22.39 56.75 -36.09
N PRO A 770 -22.71 56.14 -34.93
CA PRO A 770 -22.86 56.87 -33.65
C PRO A 770 -21.56 57.51 -33.16
N TYR A 771 -20.44 56.81 -33.28
CA TYR A 771 -19.08 57.25 -32.95
C TYR A 771 -18.05 56.31 -33.60
N PHE A 772 -16.75 56.64 -33.51
CA PHE A 772 -15.67 55.74 -33.92
C PHE A 772 -15.11 54.98 -32.72
N PRO A 773 -15.40 53.68 -32.55
CA PRO A 773 -14.86 52.87 -31.47
C PRO A 773 -13.35 52.68 -31.62
N SER A 774 -12.64 52.66 -30.49
CA SER A 774 -11.17 52.56 -30.45
C SER A 774 -10.65 51.14 -30.23
N ASN A 775 -11.51 50.23 -29.79
CA ASN A 775 -11.19 48.82 -29.54
C ASN A 775 -12.36 47.89 -29.91
N ARG A 776 -12.11 46.58 -29.91
CA ARG A 776 -13.07 45.54 -30.31
C ARG A 776 -14.31 45.52 -29.42
N SER A 777 -14.18 45.77 -28.11
CA SER A 777 -15.31 45.86 -27.19
C SER A 777 -16.29 46.98 -27.55
N ALA A 778 -15.76 48.19 -27.78
CA ALA A 778 -16.58 49.34 -28.17
C ALA A 778 -17.23 49.13 -29.56
N LEU A 779 -16.53 48.47 -30.48
CA LEU A 779 -17.07 48.13 -31.80
C LEU A 779 -18.19 47.09 -31.70
N ALA A 780 -17.99 45.99 -30.98
CA ALA A 780 -19.01 44.95 -30.81
C ALA A 780 -20.27 45.48 -30.13
N MET A 781 -20.11 46.25 -29.04
CA MET A 781 -21.23 46.87 -28.33
C MET A 781 -22.01 47.83 -29.24
N MET A 782 -21.32 48.70 -29.99
CA MET A 782 -21.97 49.63 -30.91
C MET A 782 -22.78 48.91 -32.00
N LEU A 783 -22.24 47.84 -32.58
CA LEU A 783 -22.92 47.08 -33.64
C LEU A 783 -24.12 46.28 -33.09
N TRP A 784 -23.96 45.66 -31.92
CA TRP A 784 -25.01 44.88 -31.26
C TRP A 784 -26.16 45.75 -30.77
N GLU A 785 -25.87 46.94 -30.22
CA GLU A 785 -26.88 47.93 -29.83
C GLU A 785 -27.66 48.47 -31.04
N ASP A 786 -26.98 48.77 -32.16
CA ASP A 786 -27.67 49.20 -33.39
C ASP A 786 -28.56 48.08 -33.96
N ALA A 787 -28.13 46.83 -33.86
CA ALA A 787 -28.89 45.65 -34.29
C ALA A 787 -30.11 45.34 -33.41
N GLY A 788 -30.31 46.07 -32.30
CA GLY A 788 -31.43 45.87 -31.38
C GLY A 788 -31.19 44.79 -30.32
N LYS A 789 -29.92 44.51 -29.99
CA LYS A 789 -29.48 43.52 -28.99
C LYS A 789 -30.01 42.08 -29.24
N PRO A 790 -29.80 41.50 -30.43
CA PRO A 790 -30.16 40.11 -30.70
C PRO A 790 -29.39 39.13 -29.81
N MET A 791 -30.03 38.05 -29.38
CA MET A 791 -29.35 37.00 -28.60
C MET A 791 -28.42 36.20 -29.53
N PRO A 792 -27.14 35.97 -29.17
CA PRO A 792 -26.24 35.12 -29.96
C PRO A 792 -26.71 33.66 -29.98
N GLU A 793 -26.30 32.89 -30.99
CA GLU A 793 -26.63 31.47 -31.12
C GLU A 793 -25.85 30.59 -30.13
N SER A 794 -24.63 30.98 -29.79
CA SER A 794 -23.76 30.28 -28.84
C SER A 794 -23.90 30.81 -27.41
N GLU A 795 -24.09 29.90 -26.46
CA GLU A 795 -24.10 30.20 -25.02
C GLU A 795 -22.68 30.18 -24.39
N LEU A 796 -21.63 29.90 -25.17
CA LEU A 796 -20.25 29.84 -24.67
C LEU A 796 -19.71 31.25 -24.36
N LEU A 797 -19.16 31.44 -23.16
CA LEU A 797 -18.55 32.72 -22.77
C LEU A 797 -17.09 32.79 -23.21
N TYR A 798 -16.63 33.97 -23.62
CA TYR A 798 -15.22 34.20 -23.87
C TYR A 798 -14.47 34.31 -22.52
N PRO A 799 -13.35 33.61 -22.33
CA PRO A 799 -12.61 33.57 -21.06
C PRO A 799 -11.87 34.87 -20.75
N ASP A 800 -11.63 35.71 -21.76
CA ASP A 800 -10.93 37.00 -21.67
C ASP A 800 -11.89 38.21 -21.61
N VAL A 801 -13.20 37.96 -21.51
CA VAL A 801 -14.23 38.96 -21.23
C VAL A 801 -14.81 38.65 -19.84
N GLY A 802 -15.13 39.70 -19.05
CA GLY A 802 -15.69 39.53 -17.71
C GLY A 802 -16.92 38.62 -17.69
N GLN A 803 -17.05 37.79 -16.65
CA GLN A 803 -18.16 36.84 -16.47
C GLN A 803 -19.09 37.24 -15.31
N GLU A 804 -18.95 38.46 -14.80
CA GLU A 804 -19.90 39.03 -13.85
C GLU A 804 -21.20 39.43 -14.57
N GLU A 805 -22.32 39.48 -13.84
CA GLU A 805 -23.64 39.85 -14.38
C GLU A 805 -23.66 41.20 -15.11
N ARG A 806 -22.71 42.10 -14.77
CA ARG A 806 -22.54 43.43 -15.39
C ARG A 806 -21.83 43.39 -16.75
N ASP A 807 -21.10 42.33 -17.04
CA ASP A 807 -20.29 42.17 -18.27
C ASP A 807 -20.95 41.22 -19.29
N MET A 808 -22.11 40.65 -18.96
CA MET A 808 -22.88 39.75 -19.83
C MET A 808 -23.35 40.40 -21.13
N ASP A 809 -23.66 41.70 -21.12
CA ASP A 809 -23.98 42.45 -22.34
C ASP A 809 -22.80 42.44 -23.33
N LEU A 810 -21.57 42.60 -22.83
CA LEU A 810 -20.37 42.56 -23.66
C LEU A 810 -20.07 41.13 -24.16
N GLN A 811 -20.34 40.10 -23.35
CA GLN A 811 -20.26 38.69 -23.78
C GLN A 811 -21.21 38.41 -24.94
N HIS A 812 -22.47 38.84 -24.84
CA HIS A 812 -23.46 38.66 -25.89
C HIS A 812 -23.12 39.46 -27.16
N ALA A 813 -22.67 40.71 -27.01
CA ALA A 813 -22.24 41.55 -28.12
C ALA A 813 -21.03 40.96 -28.86
N ALA A 814 -20.01 40.50 -28.12
CA ALA A 814 -18.81 39.87 -28.67
C ALA A 814 -19.14 38.59 -29.44
N ARG A 815 -20.01 37.73 -28.90
CA ARG A 815 -20.43 36.50 -29.58
C ARG A 815 -21.23 36.78 -30.84
N TRP A 816 -22.23 37.64 -30.75
CA TRP A 816 -23.06 37.98 -31.90
C TRP A 816 -22.22 38.60 -33.03
N ALA A 817 -21.27 39.48 -32.71
CA ALA A 817 -20.39 40.10 -33.69
C ALA A 817 -19.44 39.09 -34.37
N MET A 818 -18.93 38.10 -33.63
CA MET A 818 -18.05 37.05 -34.17
C MET A 818 -18.84 36.03 -35.01
N GLU A 819 -20.03 35.62 -34.57
CA GLU A 819 -20.92 34.69 -35.30
C GLU A 819 -21.33 35.24 -36.67
N ASN A 820 -21.53 36.56 -36.75
CA ASN A 820 -21.89 37.25 -37.99
C ASN A 820 -20.67 37.76 -38.77
N GLU A 821 -19.46 37.36 -38.36
CA GLU A 821 -18.19 37.73 -38.98
C GLU A 821 -18.03 39.26 -39.17
N LEU A 822 -18.56 40.03 -38.22
CA LEU A 822 -18.45 41.50 -38.20
C LEU A 822 -17.09 41.96 -37.69
N ILE A 823 -16.42 41.10 -36.93
CA ILE A 823 -15.08 41.33 -36.39
C ILE A 823 -14.20 40.12 -36.75
N PRO A 824 -12.94 40.32 -37.18
CA PRO A 824 -12.05 39.22 -37.54
C PRO A 824 -11.73 38.31 -36.36
N ASP A 825 -11.65 36.99 -36.59
CA ASP A 825 -11.13 36.05 -35.62
C ASP A 825 -9.60 36.16 -35.53
N LEU A 826 -9.09 36.24 -34.30
CA LEU A 826 -7.66 36.40 -34.00
C LEU A 826 -7.07 35.16 -33.32
N ASN A 827 -7.86 34.10 -33.15
CA ASN A 827 -7.39 32.83 -32.60
C ASN A 827 -6.68 32.00 -33.68
N ASP A 828 -5.73 31.16 -33.27
CA ASP A 828 -5.01 30.28 -34.19
C ASP A 828 -5.95 29.22 -34.80
N GLU A 829 -5.71 28.85 -36.06
CA GLU A 829 -6.49 27.79 -36.74
C GLU A 829 -6.44 26.47 -35.94
N GLY A 830 -7.60 26.00 -35.49
CA GLY A 830 -7.74 24.77 -34.69
C GLY A 830 -7.90 24.98 -33.18
N THR A 831 -7.99 26.23 -32.71
CA THR A 831 -8.33 26.54 -31.30
C THR A 831 -9.70 25.97 -30.93
N ALA A 832 -9.80 25.26 -29.81
CA ALA A 832 -11.06 24.68 -29.34
C ALA A 832 -12.09 25.77 -28.99
N PRO A 833 -13.40 25.59 -29.27
CA PRO A 833 -14.42 26.63 -29.07
C PRO A 833 -14.49 27.24 -27.66
N GLU A 834 -14.20 26.44 -26.63
CA GLU A 834 -14.16 26.83 -25.22
C GLU A 834 -12.88 27.61 -24.81
N GLU A 835 -11.83 27.55 -25.63
CA GLU A 835 -10.55 28.24 -25.40
C GLU A 835 -10.38 29.49 -26.28
N MET A 836 -11.30 29.72 -27.21
CA MET A 836 -11.32 30.91 -28.07
C MET A 836 -11.42 32.19 -27.22
N LYS A 837 -10.62 33.20 -27.58
CA LYS A 837 -10.58 34.54 -26.96
C LYS A 837 -11.13 35.60 -27.88
N PHE A 838 -11.74 36.64 -27.32
CA PHE A 838 -12.33 37.75 -28.08
C PHE A 838 -11.35 38.93 -28.32
N TYR A 839 -10.39 39.11 -27.42
CA TYR A 839 -9.42 40.20 -27.36
C TYR A 839 -10.07 41.59 -27.23
N PRO A 840 -10.83 41.86 -26.14
CA PRO A 840 -11.68 43.03 -25.98
C PRO A 840 -10.96 44.38 -26.18
N ASP A 841 -9.73 44.49 -25.68
CA ASP A 841 -8.97 45.74 -25.70
C ASP A 841 -8.16 45.97 -26.99
N ASN A 842 -8.16 45.01 -27.92
CA ASN A 842 -7.38 45.13 -29.13
C ASN A 842 -7.91 46.28 -30.00
N ALA A 843 -7.00 47.09 -30.55
CA ALA A 843 -7.34 48.28 -31.32
C ALA A 843 -8.02 47.89 -32.64
N VAL A 844 -8.99 48.69 -33.08
CA VAL A 844 -9.64 48.53 -34.40
C VAL A 844 -9.28 49.70 -35.29
N SER A 845 -9.00 49.45 -36.57
CA SER A 845 -8.71 50.55 -37.50
C SER A 845 -10.00 51.24 -37.95
N LYS A 846 -9.90 52.49 -38.39
CA LYS A 846 -11.06 53.22 -38.93
C LYS A 846 -11.68 52.54 -40.15
N ILE A 847 -10.89 51.76 -40.90
CA ILE A 847 -11.36 51.00 -42.06
C ILE A 847 -12.19 49.80 -41.59
N ASP A 848 -11.68 49.03 -40.62
CA ASP A 848 -12.39 47.87 -40.04
C ASP A 848 -13.75 48.29 -39.44
N VAL A 849 -13.81 49.45 -38.78
CA VAL A 849 -15.06 50.02 -38.24
C VAL A 849 -16.07 50.30 -39.35
N LEU A 850 -15.64 50.87 -40.48
CA LEU A 850 -16.52 51.21 -41.60
C LEU A 850 -17.00 49.96 -42.34
N GLU A 851 -16.13 48.95 -42.49
CA GLU A 851 -16.48 47.66 -43.10
C GLU A 851 -17.45 46.86 -42.23
N ALA A 852 -17.19 46.76 -40.92
CA ALA A 852 -18.06 46.08 -39.97
C ALA A 852 -19.43 46.76 -39.85
N TRP A 853 -19.46 48.10 -39.83
CA TRP A 853 -20.71 48.87 -39.83
C TRP A 853 -21.52 48.61 -41.09
N GLN A 854 -20.89 48.60 -42.27
CA GLN A 854 -21.60 48.31 -43.52
C GLN A 854 -22.18 46.89 -43.51
N LYS A 855 -21.39 45.89 -43.11
CA LYS A 855 -21.84 44.48 -43.03
C LYS A 855 -23.00 44.32 -42.04
N ALA A 856 -22.98 45.02 -40.91
CA ALA A 856 -24.08 45.03 -39.95
C ALA A 856 -25.36 45.68 -40.49
N GLN A 857 -25.25 46.78 -41.24
CA GLN A 857 -26.41 47.41 -41.89
C GLN A 857 -27.00 46.51 -42.99
N GLU A 858 -26.16 45.76 -43.71
CA GLU A 858 -26.59 44.76 -44.70
C GLU A 858 -27.32 43.58 -44.03
N LEU A 859 -26.85 43.10 -42.88
CA LEU A 859 -27.56 42.08 -42.08
C LEU A 859 -28.93 42.59 -41.62
N LYS A 860 -29.04 43.84 -41.14
CA LYS A 860 -30.29 44.45 -40.66
C LYS A 860 -31.35 44.65 -41.76
N GLN A 861 -30.94 44.81 -43.02
CA GLN A 861 -31.86 44.88 -44.16
C GLN A 861 -32.32 43.51 -44.67
N ASN A 862 -31.54 42.45 -44.39
CA ASN A 862 -31.80 41.07 -44.84
C ASN A 862 -32.41 40.17 -43.75
N ALA A 863 -32.61 40.68 -42.53
CA ALA A 863 -33.16 40.00 -41.35
C ALA A 863 -34.68 40.21 -41.14
#